data_AF-A0A4R9JB46-F1
#
_entry.id   AF-A0A4R9JB46-F1
#
_cell.length_a   1.000
_cell.length_b   1.000
_cell.length_c   1.000
_cell.angle_alpha   90.00
_cell.angle_beta   90.00
_cell.angle_gamma   90.00
#
_symmetry.space_group_name_H-M   'P 1'
#
loop_
_entity.id
_entity.type
_entity.pdbx_description
1 polymer ?
#
loop_
_entity_poly.entity_id
_entity_poly.type
_entity_poly.pdbx_seq_one_letter_code
_entity_poly.pdbx_strand_id
1 'polypeptide(L)'
;MVVLKNFLPKLYSILLIVFMMSTMGCYTRPKKSGILDFMNISNFVSYLTGTAFPLNVQVNGLTNSGTLVVELGSTGEQLTFSAAGSDSFSGYYDPNIVYTLSIITQPATLPTQTCIISNPNLTLTFASTTFVVNCAENWYKANVTVTGIDSANTTNLEIYNNGTDLKTRTSVGTVNFDVGDGMPYDITIGAVPTVPSTHICQVVTSPPNGTISGADVNLQISCLSLMKTSVPAAGSFFPSTKAMVFTFSGPVSGCSLDATAGGPPYSAGTASGSPGVTYSGNTAIVAPTALPWSFGALTFPLSVTFILTGCKDGVALANNGATISLNVKMMDGDVYFVRNVAGSDSNSCEQPNDACQTVQAAVSLCSSSAVCTIQVEGGVGEYLLDATTPAISITSSGGVRLFGSFDSAFSIQDMDATPTIIRDQRTAAQCAGTLIGTNECAAITITASGMGGDTKKAHVIQGFTIIADRNKAAAYAVKIVGGSTDSFAYIAGNYISGGEVAGDSTAGGSRGGIYLLSSVSQNQIDMNVIKGGFGADNSVAVQNYNSHMLLTRNRLSGDKAGASSTSVLIANTASNPTLAIINNTMNYLQYTDATVTSSFAYGMRADETPSSVSNFYVAGNSVYANGGSVNNGLFFNGASASNAQVLNNLVKVQGSNNTCVTYATTPSGSAIFRGNNIDCTAGTKLMSNSVNFPYYCPNGTFNSFSTLCLLANAFLDTTRGGQNFNDIPSFTSPPPLKPWLSFSPANGGTCNIAFGGVETSSYLSTFDTIYKQDAVIGSSVSRTTSSGGTTPSGSAGYSIGAFELDDAGCL
;
A
#
# COMPACT_ATOMS: atom_id res chain seq x y z
N MET A 1 59.53 -63.14 94.77
CA MET A 1 60.00 -62.19 95.80
C MET A 1 59.19 -60.91 95.64
N VAL A 2 58.69 -60.38 96.76
CA VAL A 2 58.11 -59.05 96.96
C VAL A 2 56.61 -58.84 96.65
N VAL A 3 55.94 -58.53 97.75
CA VAL A 3 54.58 -58.09 98.06
C VAL A 3 54.36 -56.63 97.62
N LEU A 4 53.12 -56.23 97.29
CA LEU A 4 52.37 -55.03 97.78
C LEU A 4 51.13 -54.84 96.90
N LYS A 5 49.92 -55.26 97.32
CA LYS A 5 48.94 -54.53 98.14
C LYS A 5 48.71 -53.06 97.71
N ASN A 6 47.48 -52.83 97.25
CA ASN A 6 46.67 -51.61 97.34
C ASN A 6 47.29 -50.32 96.78
N PHE A 7 46.77 -49.84 95.65
CA PHE A 7 46.23 -48.48 95.49
C PHE A 7 45.63 -48.36 94.06
N LEU A 8 44.60 -47.53 93.89
CA LEU A 8 43.91 -47.14 92.63
C LEU A 8 42.61 -47.85 92.14
N PRO A 9 41.77 -48.54 92.93
CA PRO A 9 40.44 -48.98 92.48
C PRO A 9 39.37 -47.86 92.47
N LYS A 10 39.72 -46.61 92.08
CA LYS A 10 38.75 -45.49 91.91
C LYS A 10 38.94 -44.63 90.66
N LEU A 11 39.88 -44.95 89.75
CA LEU A 11 40.08 -44.16 88.53
C LEU A 11 39.71 -44.91 87.22
N TYR A 12 39.59 -46.24 87.23
CA TYR A 12 39.29 -47.01 86.02
C TYR A 12 37.79 -47.18 85.72
N SER A 13 36.91 -47.08 86.73
CA SER A 13 35.45 -47.09 86.51
C SER A 13 34.95 -45.85 85.74
N ILE A 14 35.71 -44.75 85.73
CA ILE A 14 35.33 -43.53 85.01
C ILE A 14 35.82 -43.55 83.55
N LEU A 15 36.92 -44.24 83.23
CA LEU A 15 37.38 -44.39 81.85
C LEU A 15 36.62 -45.48 81.06
N LEU A 16 36.05 -46.49 81.73
CA LEU A 16 35.29 -47.57 81.06
C LEU A 16 33.85 -47.16 80.67
N ILE A 17 33.26 -46.21 81.39
CA ILE A 17 31.91 -45.68 81.09
C ILE A 17 31.93 -44.72 79.89
N VAL A 18 33.06 -44.03 79.65
CA VAL A 18 33.21 -43.11 78.52
C VAL A 18 33.60 -43.85 77.22
N PHE A 19 34.23 -45.02 77.29
CA PHE A 19 34.57 -45.82 76.09
C PHE A 19 33.38 -46.65 75.55
N MET A 20 32.44 -47.07 76.41
CA MET A 20 31.22 -47.80 76.03
C MET A 20 30.16 -46.96 75.29
N MET A 21 30.35 -45.64 75.17
CA MET A 21 29.45 -44.74 74.43
C MET A 21 29.84 -44.49 72.97
N SER A 22 30.85 -45.18 72.41
CA SER A 22 31.41 -44.80 71.09
C SER A 22 31.41 -45.85 69.97
N THR A 23 30.86 -47.07 70.12
CA THR A 23 30.80 -48.04 69.01
C THR A 23 29.52 -48.87 68.98
N MET A 24 28.42 -48.31 68.45
CA MET A 24 27.31 -49.08 67.89
C MET A 24 27.60 -49.35 66.41
N GLY A 25 27.77 -50.63 66.05
CA GLY A 25 27.86 -51.08 64.67
C GLY A 25 27.51 -52.56 64.58
N CYS A 26 26.30 -52.87 64.11
CA CYS A 26 25.86 -54.22 63.77
C CYS A 26 25.30 -54.24 62.34
N TYR A 27 25.96 -54.97 61.45
CA TYR A 27 25.42 -56.07 60.61
C TYR A 27 26.63 -56.72 59.88
N THR A 28 26.79 -58.05 59.81
CA THR A 28 26.04 -58.98 58.94
C THR A 28 26.13 -60.46 59.36
N ARG A 29 25.20 -61.28 58.84
CA ARG A 29 24.90 -62.70 59.15
C ARG A 29 25.92 -63.73 58.59
N PRO A 30 26.06 -64.92 59.21
CA PRO A 30 26.63 -66.11 58.57
C PRO A 30 25.56 -67.08 58.01
N LYS A 31 25.97 -67.89 57.01
CA LYS A 31 25.18 -68.90 56.28
C LYS A 31 25.27 -70.29 56.95
N LYS A 32 24.14 -71.04 56.89
CA LYS A 32 23.91 -72.52 56.86
C LYS A 32 24.88 -73.44 57.64
N SER A 33 24.47 -74.43 58.44
CA SER A 33 23.47 -75.47 58.15
C SER A 33 23.24 -76.37 59.37
N GLY A 34 22.01 -76.87 59.58
CA GLY A 34 21.71 -77.94 60.52
C GLY A 34 20.24 -78.36 60.43
N ILE A 35 19.96 -79.60 60.00
CA ILE A 35 18.62 -80.11 59.66
C ILE A 35 17.68 -80.33 60.88
N LEU A 36 18.16 -80.03 62.09
CA LEU A 36 17.41 -80.09 63.35
C LEU A 36 16.97 -78.70 63.86
N ASP A 37 17.37 -77.61 63.20
CA ASP A 37 16.92 -76.23 63.49
C ASP A 37 15.66 -75.84 62.69
N PHE A 38 15.12 -76.78 61.90
CA PHE A 38 13.89 -76.61 61.12
C PHE A 38 12.61 -77.02 61.86
N MET A 39 12.72 -77.53 63.09
CA MET A 39 11.58 -77.58 63.98
C MET A 39 11.53 -76.26 64.75
N ASN A 40 10.71 -75.36 64.21
CA ASN A 40 10.33 -74.10 64.83
C ASN A 40 9.70 -74.39 66.21
N ILE A 41 10.54 -74.52 67.24
CA ILE A 41 10.09 -74.67 68.64
C ILE A 41 9.30 -73.44 69.09
N SER A 42 9.44 -72.28 68.41
CA SER A 42 8.57 -71.12 68.61
C SER A 42 7.13 -71.34 68.11
N ASN A 43 6.89 -72.23 67.14
CA ASN A 43 5.54 -72.62 66.71
C ASN A 43 4.91 -73.71 67.62
N PHE A 44 5.73 -74.54 68.28
CA PHE A 44 5.20 -75.65 69.10
C PHE A 44 4.79 -75.20 70.51
N VAL A 45 5.44 -74.16 71.07
CA VAL A 45 5.05 -73.59 72.38
C VAL A 45 3.77 -72.75 72.28
N SER A 46 3.47 -72.14 71.12
CA SER A 46 2.24 -71.36 70.89
C SER A 46 1.02 -72.22 70.54
N TYR A 47 1.21 -73.41 69.97
CA TYR A 47 0.12 -74.38 69.72
C TYR A 47 -0.44 -75.00 71.01
N LEU A 48 0.33 -74.97 72.11
CA LEU A 48 -0.05 -75.53 73.41
C LEU A 48 -0.59 -74.47 74.40
N THR A 49 -0.48 -73.17 74.10
CA THR A 49 -0.92 -72.08 75.02
C THR A 49 -2.23 -71.38 74.63
N GLY A 50 -2.83 -71.67 73.47
CA GLY A 50 -4.16 -71.13 73.11
C GLY A 50 -4.27 -69.60 73.16
N THR A 51 -3.17 -68.88 72.94
CA THR A 51 -3.16 -67.42 73.04
C THR A 51 -3.67 -66.82 71.75
N ALA A 52 -4.91 -66.36 71.78
CA ALA A 52 -5.52 -65.60 70.70
C ALA A 52 -4.76 -64.26 70.48
N PHE A 53 -4.73 -63.76 69.23
CA PHE A 53 -3.98 -62.56 68.81
C PHE A 53 -4.92 -61.42 68.38
N PRO A 54 -4.54 -60.14 68.55
CA PRO A 54 -5.32 -59.03 67.99
C PRO A 54 -5.22 -59.00 66.47
N LEU A 55 -6.32 -58.66 65.82
CA LEU A 55 -6.36 -58.36 64.38
C LEU A 55 -6.37 -56.85 64.18
N ASN A 56 -5.43 -56.38 63.36
CA ASN A 56 -5.26 -54.96 63.08
C ASN A 56 -5.68 -54.65 61.64
N VAL A 57 -6.09 -53.41 61.40
CA VAL A 57 -6.28 -52.85 60.06
C VAL A 57 -5.39 -51.62 59.94
N GLN A 58 -4.57 -51.60 58.89
CA GLN A 58 -3.78 -50.45 58.49
C GLN A 58 -4.38 -49.85 57.22
N VAL A 59 -4.78 -48.58 57.29
CA VAL A 59 -5.30 -47.80 56.17
C VAL A 59 -4.23 -46.82 55.70
N ASN A 60 -3.83 -46.94 54.44
CA ASN A 60 -2.91 -46.03 53.78
C ASN A 60 -3.66 -45.18 52.75
N GLY A 61 -3.25 -43.92 52.58
CA GLY A 61 -3.73 -43.06 51.49
C GLY A 61 -5.16 -42.53 51.62
N LEU A 62 -5.83 -42.71 52.77
CA LEU A 62 -7.12 -42.09 53.04
C LEU A 62 -6.93 -40.59 53.33
N THR A 63 -7.32 -39.75 52.39
CA THR A 63 -7.22 -38.29 52.45
C THR A 63 -8.61 -37.63 52.62
N ASN A 64 -8.66 -36.32 52.91
CA ASN A 64 -9.85 -35.47 52.76
C ASN A 64 -11.09 -35.80 53.63
N SER A 65 -10.91 -36.14 54.91
CA SER A 65 -11.99 -36.28 55.92
C SER A 65 -13.12 -37.27 55.56
N GLY A 66 -12.90 -38.15 54.58
CA GLY A 66 -13.83 -39.20 54.21
C GLY A 66 -13.91 -40.29 55.27
N THR A 67 -15.11 -40.80 55.49
CA THR A 67 -15.33 -41.94 56.39
C THR A 67 -15.22 -43.25 55.64
N LEU A 68 -14.18 -44.04 55.93
CA LEU A 68 -14.04 -45.42 55.49
C LEU A 68 -14.54 -46.34 56.60
N VAL A 69 -15.47 -47.25 56.28
CA VAL A 69 -15.94 -48.27 57.21
C VAL A 69 -15.57 -49.66 56.68
N VAL A 70 -14.83 -50.40 57.49
CA VAL A 70 -14.44 -51.78 57.21
C VAL A 70 -15.05 -52.71 58.24
N GLU A 71 -15.41 -53.92 57.84
CA GLU A 71 -16.08 -54.90 58.70
C GLU A 71 -15.35 -56.24 58.67
N LEU A 72 -15.19 -56.83 59.85
CA LEU A 72 -14.67 -58.18 60.01
C LEU A 72 -15.81 -59.20 59.82
N GLY A 73 -15.73 -60.01 58.76
CA GLY A 73 -16.83 -60.88 58.34
C GLY A 73 -17.21 -61.97 59.37
N SER A 74 -16.32 -62.35 60.29
CA SER A 74 -16.59 -63.37 61.31
C SER A 74 -17.40 -62.85 62.50
N THR A 75 -17.37 -61.55 62.79
CA THR A 75 -18.00 -60.95 63.97
C THR A 75 -19.00 -59.84 63.64
N GLY A 76 -18.95 -59.28 62.42
CA GLY A 76 -19.69 -58.07 62.05
C GLY A 76 -19.16 -56.80 62.75
N GLU A 77 -17.99 -56.88 63.40
CA GLU A 77 -17.38 -55.73 64.07
C GLU A 77 -16.84 -54.75 63.01
N GLN A 78 -17.14 -53.46 63.19
CA GLN A 78 -16.77 -52.42 62.24
C GLN A 78 -15.72 -51.49 62.83
N LEU A 79 -14.71 -51.16 62.02
CA LEU A 79 -13.75 -50.09 62.30
C LEU A 79 -14.02 -48.93 61.35
N THR A 80 -13.98 -47.73 61.90
CA THR A 80 -14.25 -46.49 61.15
C THR A 80 -12.99 -45.64 61.13
N PHE A 81 -12.53 -45.31 59.93
CA PHE A 81 -11.35 -44.48 59.70
C PHE A 81 -11.78 -43.14 59.09
N SER A 82 -11.35 -42.03 59.69
CA SER A 82 -11.51 -40.67 59.15
C SER A 82 -10.21 -40.07 58.60
N ALA A 83 -9.11 -40.79 58.75
CA ALA A 83 -7.78 -40.49 58.21
C ALA A 83 -6.97 -41.80 58.10
N ALA A 84 -5.89 -41.76 57.32
CA ALA A 84 -4.92 -42.85 57.29
C ALA A 84 -4.36 -43.14 58.68
N GLY A 85 -4.19 -44.42 59.01
CA GLY A 85 -3.79 -44.86 60.33
C GLY A 85 -4.00 -46.36 60.53
N SER A 86 -3.78 -46.81 61.75
CA SER A 86 -4.01 -48.20 62.14
C SER A 86 -4.97 -48.26 63.31
N ASP A 87 -5.89 -49.21 63.27
CA ASP A 87 -6.79 -49.52 64.39
C ASP A 87 -6.92 -51.04 64.53
N SER A 88 -7.44 -51.51 65.66
CA SER A 88 -7.52 -52.93 66.00
C SER A 88 -8.92 -53.32 66.44
N PHE A 89 -9.34 -54.52 66.07
CA PHE A 89 -10.58 -55.10 66.58
C PHE A 89 -10.43 -55.40 68.09
N SER A 90 -11.52 -55.29 68.83
CA SER A 90 -11.52 -55.42 70.30
C SER A 90 -11.34 -56.86 70.80
N GLY A 91 -11.59 -57.84 69.94
CA GLY A 91 -11.43 -59.27 70.23
C GLY A 91 -10.01 -59.79 70.04
N TYR A 92 -9.77 -60.98 70.60
CA TYR A 92 -8.61 -61.81 70.24
C TYR A 92 -9.08 -63.00 69.43
N TYR A 93 -8.30 -63.35 68.41
CA TYR A 93 -8.68 -64.30 67.37
C TYR A 93 -7.69 -65.47 67.32
N ASP A 94 -8.21 -66.66 67.00
CA ASP A 94 -7.42 -67.89 67.01
C ASP A 94 -6.46 -67.93 65.80
N PRO A 95 -5.19 -68.33 66.01
CA PRO A 95 -4.24 -68.48 64.93
C PRO A 95 -4.63 -69.65 64.00
N ASN A 96 -4.18 -69.59 62.74
CA ASN A 96 -4.44 -70.54 61.66
C ASN A 96 -5.90 -70.59 61.15
N ILE A 97 -6.73 -69.61 61.53
CA ILE A 97 -8.04 -69.35 60.91
C ILE A 97 -7.89 -68.25 59.83
N VAL A 98 -8.66 -68.37 58.76
CA VAL A 98 -8.78 -67.33 57.73
C VAL A 98 -9.88 -66.36 58.12
N TYR A 99 -9.50 -65.10 58.31
CA TYR A 99 -10.41 -63.99 58.56
C TYR A 99 -10.62 -63.18 57.28
N THR A 100 -11.83 -62.68 57.09
CA THR A 100 -12.18 -61.87 55.91
C THR A 100 -12.52 -60.45 56.31
N LEU A 101 -12.02 -59.49 55.54
CA LEU A 101 -12.34 -58.06 55.70
C LEU A 101 -13.12 -57.60 54.48
N SER A 102 -14.20 -56.85 54.70
CA SER A 102 -14.98 -56.18 53.66
C SER A 102 -14.99 -54.67 53.87
N ILE A 103 -15.07 -53.90 52.79
CA ILE A 103 -15.34 -52.46 52.85
C ILE A 103 -16.86 -52.31 52.76
N ILE A 104 -17.48 -51.77 53.81
CA ILE A 104 -18.92 -51.54 53.87
C ILE A 104 -19.27 -50.14 53.34
N THR A 105 -18.38 -49.17 53.52
CA THR A 105 -18.57 -47.80 53.04
C THR A 105 -17.27 -47.25 52.50
N GLN A 106 -17.24 -46.94 51.21
CA GLN A 106 -16.15 -46.18 50.58
C GLN A 106 -16.18 -44.72 51.07
N PRO A 107 -15.03 -44.05 51.16
CA PRO A 107 -14.97 -42.67 51.62
C PRO A 107 -15.65 -41.73 50.62
N ALA A 108 -16.75 -41.10 51.04
CA ALA A 108 -17.40 -40.03 50.29
C ALA A 108 -16.54 -38.75 50.36
N THR A 109 -15.66 -38.59 49.37
CA THR A 109 -14.67 -37.51 49.29
C THR A 109 -14.74 -36.80 47.95
N LEU A 110 -14.18 -35.60 47.87
CA LEU A 110 -14.07 -34.82 46.65
C LEU A 110 -12.62 -34.33 46.52
N PRO A 111 -11.79 -34.88 45.60
CA PRO A 111 -12.09 -35.91 44.59
C PRO A 111 -12.54 -37.26 45.16
N THR A 112 -13.31 -38.04 44.38
CA THR A 112 -13.72 -39.40 44.77
C THR A 112 -12.49 -40.28 45.02
N GLN A 113 -12.43 -40.91 46.19
CA GLN A 113 -11.42 -41.92 46.52
C GLN A 113 -11.99 -43.33 46.48
N THR A 114 -11.18 -44.28 46.01
CA THR A 114 -11.49 -45.71 46.06
C THR A 114 -10.48 -46.42 46.95
N CYS A 115 -10.96 -47.09 47.98
CA CYS A 115 -10.14 -47.95 48.84
C CYS A 115 -10.26 -49.41 48.40
N ILE A 116 -9.13 -50.12 48.41
CA ILE A 116 -9.05 -51.55 48.14
C ILE A 116 -8.32 -52.26 49.28
N ILE A 117 -8.82 -53.43 49.66
CA ILE A 117 -8.14 -54.29 50.64
C ILE A 117 -7.11 -55.12 49.89
N SER A 118 -5.85 -55.01 50.27
CA SER A 118 -4.73 -55.70 49.61
C SER A 118 -4.71 -57.19 49.91
N ASN A 119 -5.14 -57.55 51.12
CA ASN A 119 -5.18 -58.92 51.64
C ASN A 119 -6.57 -59.21 52.24
N PRO A 120 -7.65 -59.27 51.43
CA PRO A 120 -9.03 -59.38 51.93
C PRO A 120 -9.31 -60.68 52.69
N ASN A 121 -8.49 -61.72 52.48
CA ASN A 121 -8.48 -62.95 53.24
C ASN A 121 -7.13 -63.09 53.95
N LEU A 122 -7.12 -62.93 55.27
CA LEU A 122 -5.91 -62.97 56.10
C LEU A 122 -5.88 -64.28 56.89
N THR A 123 -4.85 -65.10 56.68
CA THR A 123 -4.58 -66.24 57.58
C THR A 123 -3.81 -65.72 58.79
N LEU A 124 -4.45 -65.74 59.96
CA LEU A 124 -3.85 -65.20 61.18
C LEU A 124 -2.69 -66.08 61.63
N THR A 125 -1.47 -65.53 61.62
CA THR A 125 -0.26 -66.18 62.12
C THR A 125 0.56 -65.19 62.93
N PHE A 126 1.57 -65.67 63.66
CA PHE A 126 2.45 -64.79 64.44
C PHE A 126 3.15 -63.70 63.61
N ALA A 127 3.33 -63.92 62.30
CA ALA A 127 3.96 -62.98 61.39
C ALA A 127 2.97 -62.10 60.60
N SER A 128 1.66 -62.38 60.69
CA SER A 128 0.65 -61.78 59.82
C SER A 128 -0.66 -61.54 60.60
N THR A 129 -0.75 -60.36 61.21
CA THR A 129 -1.88 -59.94 62.07
C THR A 129 -2.63 -58.72 61.54
N THR A 130 -2.24 -58.18 60.38
CA THR A 130 -2.73 -56.88 59.89
C THR A 130 -3.33 -56.97 58.49
N PHE A 131 -4.56 -56.48 58.33
CA PHE A 131 -5.14 -56.15 57.04
C PHE A 131 -4.60 -54.82 56.54
N VAL A 132 -4.30 -54.71 55.25
CA VAL A 132 -3.80 -53.50 54.61
C VAL A 132 -4.84 -52.99 53.61
N VAL A 133 -5.37 -51.80 53.87
CA VAL A 133 -6.28 -51.09 52.98
C VAL A 133 -5.53 -49.93 52.35
N ASN A 134 -5.57 -49.84 51.01
CA ASN A 134 -4.95 -48.74 50.28
C ASN A 134 -6.04 -47.94 49.57
N CYS A 135 -6.09 -46.63 49.84
CA CYS A 135 -6.99 -45.69 49.21
C CYS A 135 -6.23 -44.80 48.22
N ALA A 136 -6.85 -44.49 47.09
CA ALA A 136 -6.33 -43.57 46.10
C ALA A 136 -7.44 -42.68 45.52
N GLU A 137 -7.09 -41.45 45.18
CA GLU A 137 -7.97 -40.53 44.45
C GLU A 137 -8.09 -40.94 42.99
N ASN A 138 -9.29 -40.86 42.44
CA ASN A 138 -9.55 -41.11 41.02
C ASN A 138 -9.31 -39.82 40.22
N TRP A 139 -8.50 -39.92 39.16
CA TRP A 139 -8.18 -38.81 38.26
C TRP A 139 -8.57 -39.18 36.82
N TYR A 140 -9.18 -38.24 36.11
CA TYR A 140 -9.54 -38.35 34.71
C TYR A 140 -9.04 -37.13 33.95
N LYS A 141 -9.02 -37.22 32.61
CA LYS A 141 -8.49 -36.15 31.76
C LYS A 141 -9.59 -35.30 31.16
N ALA A 142 -9.43 -33.99 31.25
CA ALA A 142 -10.06 -33.05 30.33
C ALA A 142 -9.12 -32.85 29.12
N ASN A 143 -9.40 -33.56 28.03
CA ASN A 143 -8.63 -33.52 26.79
C ASN A 143 -9.11 -32.36 25.92
N VAL A 144 -8.27 -31.36 25.70
CA VAL A 144 -8.58 -30.20 24.85
C VAL A 144 -7.84 -30.32 23.54
N THR A 145 -8.55 -30.58 22.44
CA THR A 145 -7.97 -30.65 21.09
C THR A 145 -8.02 -29.28 20.43
N VAL A 146 -6.87 -28.79 19.97
CA VAL A 146 -6.71 -27.47 19.35
C VAL A 146 -6.50 -27.61 17.84
N THR A 147 -7.32 -26.91 17.05
CA THR A 147 -7.20 -26.84 15.58
C THR A 147 -7.04 -25.39 15.10
N GLY A 148 -6.66 -25.22 13.83
CA GLY A 148 -6.64 -23.89 13.18
C GLY A 148 -5.54 -22.94 13.64
N ILE A 149 -4.45 -23.42 14.24
CA ILE A 149 -3.24 -22.61 14.49
C ILE A 149 -2.35 -22.68 13.25
N ASP A 150 -1.89 -21.51 12.77
CA ASP A 150 -0.99 -21.40 11.62
C ASP A 150 0.31 -22.15 11.86
N SER A 151 0.79 -22.90 10.85
CA SER A 151 2.01 -23.70 10.96
C SER A 151 3.30 -22.88 11.18
N ALA A 152 3.30 -21.59 10.82
CA ALA A 152 4.41 -20.67 11.03
C ALA A 152 4.33 -19.93 12.38
N ASN A 153 3.33 -20.23 13.22
CA ASN A 153 3.18 -19.58 14.51
C ASN A 153 4.32 -19.93 15.48
N THR A 154 4.79 -18.92 16.21
CA THR A 154 5.85 -19.02 17.22
C THR A 154 5.40 -18.58 18.61
N THR A 155 4.13 -18.22 18.78
CA THR A 155 3.55 -17.70 20.03
C THR A 155 2.59 -18.70 20.68
N ASN A 156 2.45 -18.65 22.00
CA ASN A 156 1.63 -19.62 22.73
C ASN A 156 0.15 -19.24 22.67
N LEU A 157 -0.71 -20.24 22.42
CA LEU A 157 -2.08 -20.27 22.90
C LEU A 157 -2.06 -20.69 24.37
N GLU A 158 -2.69 -19.90 25.24
CA GLU A 158 -2.91 -20.23 26.65
C GLU A 158 -4.31 -20.81 26.84
N ILE A 159 -4.37 -21.94 27.54
CA ILE A 159 -5.60 -22.65 27.87
C ILE A 159 -5.62 -22.80 29.38
N TYR A 160 -6.67 -22.30 30.03
CA TYR A 160 -6.87 -22.40 31.46
C TYR A 160 -7.96 -23.42 31.77
N ASN A 161 -7.75 -24.22 32.82
CA ASN A 161 -8.81 -24.95 33.50
C ASN A 161 -9.11 -24.28 34.84
N ASN A 162 -10.38 -23.94 35.09
CA ASN A 162 -10.85 -23.27 36.31
C ASN A 162 -10.06 -21.98 36.65
N GLY A 163 -9.57 -21.28 35.62
CA GLY A 163 -8.84 -20.00 35.75
C GLY A 163 -7.46 -20.07 36.41
N THR A 164 -6.93 -21.25 36.75
CA THR A 164 -5.68 -21.39 37.52
C THR A 164 -4.68 -22.38 36.94
N ASP A 165 -5.14 -23.52 36.40
CA ASP A 165 -4.25 -24.49 35.75
C ASP A 165 -4.04 -24.06 34.29
N LEU A 166 -2.81 -23.63 33.98
CA LEU A 166 -2.43 -23.15 32.65
C LEU A 166 -1.66 -24.22 31.88
N LYS A 167 -2.10 -24.46 30.65
CA LYS A 167 -1.33 -25.17 29.63
C LYS A 167 -1.18 -24.31 28.39
N THR A 168 -0.08 -24.48 27.70
CA THR A 168 0.25 -23.69 26.51
C THR A 168 0.51 -24.57 25.29
N ARG A 169 0.22 -24.04 24.09
CA ARG A 169 0.54 -24.72 22.84
C ARG A 169 0.85 -23.75 21.70
N THR A 170 1.83 -24.06 20.85
CA THR A 170 2.20 -23.24 19.69
C THR A 170 1.70 -23.79 18.35
N SER A 171 1.12 -24.99 18.32
CA SER A 171 0.70 -25.68 17.10
C SER A 171 -0.56 -26.51 17.32
N VAL A 172 -1.15 -27.06 16.26
CA VAL A 172 -2.32 -27.95 16.36
C VAL A 172 -2.04 -29.20 17.19
N GLY A 173 -3.07 -29.72 17.88
CA GLY A 173 -3.05 -30.99 18.62
C GLY A 173 -3.65 -30.89 20.03
N THR A 174 -3.46 -31.92 20.85
CA THR A 174 -4.18 -32.08 22.13
C THR A 174 -3.35 -31.67 23.35
N VAL A 175 -4.03 -31.06 24.32
CA VAL A 175 -3.54 -30.73 25.67
C VAL A 175 -4.44 -31.44 26.68
N ASN A 176 -3.90 -31.82 27.83
CA ASN A 176 -4.64 -32.59 28.83
C ASN A 176 -4.50 -31.92 30.20
N PHE A 177 -5.61 -31.80 30.92
CA PHE A 177 -5.65 -31.42 32.33
C PHE A 177 -6.09 -32.62 33.16
N ASP A 178 -5.36 -32.93 34.23
CA ASP A 178 -5.76 -33.99 35.16
C ASP A 178 -6.75 -33.38 36.17
N VAL A 179 -7.98 -33.91 36.20
CA VAL A 179 -9.07 -33.42 37.05
C VAL A 179 -9.60 -34.58 37.89
N GLY A 180 -9.70 -34.35 39.19
CA GLY A 180 -10.22 -35.35 40.13
C GLY A 180 -11.68 -35.70 39.86
N ASP A 181 -12.06 -36.94 40.10
CA ASP A 181 -13.45 -37.38 39.92
C ASP A 181 -14.41 -36.61 40.84
N GLY A 182 -15.53 -36.14 40.28
CA GLY A 182 -16.48 -35.24 40.92
C GLY A 182 -16.10 -33.75 40.90
N MET A 183 -14.86 -33.39 40.58
CA MET A 183 -14.43 -31.98 40.52
C MET A 183 -14.91 -31.28 39.24
N PRO A 184 -15.14 -29.95 39.29
CA PRO A 184 -15.49 -29.18 38.10
C PRO A 184 -14.28 -28.96 37.19
N TYR A 185 -14.56 -28.82 35.90
CA TYR A 185 -13.66 -28.25 34.90
C TYR A 185 -14.34 -27.06 34.23
N ASP A 186 -13.55 -26.07 33.83
CA ASP A 186 -14.00 -24.90 33.07
C ASP A 186 -12.87 -24.43 32.16
N ILE A 187 -13.00 -24.74 30.87
CA ILE A 187 -11.96 -24.44 29.88
C ILE A 187 -12.15 -23.03 29.33
N THR A 188 -11.15 -22.19 29.57
CA THR A 188 -11.11 -20.82 29.07
C THR A 188 -9.83 -20.54 28.28
N ILE A 189 -9.90 -19.59 27.36
CA ILE A 189 -8.78 -19.20 26.50
C ILE A 189 -8.15 -17.93 27.08
N GLY A 190 -6.83 -17.93 27.21
CA GLY A 190 -6.04 -16.79 27.63
C GLY A 190 -5.46 -16.00 26.46
N ALA A 191 -4.14 -15.80 26.48
CA ALA A 191 -3.43 -15.27 25.32
C ALA A 191 -3.60 -16.18 24.09
N VAL A 192 -3.81 -15.55 22.94
CA VAL A 192 -3.96 -16.23 21.64
C VAL A 192 -2.71 -16.00 20.79
N PRO A 193 -2.43 -16.88 19.82
CA PRO A 193 -1.30 -16.71 18.91
C PRO A 193 -1.36 -15.40 18.10
N THR A 194 -0.27 -14.65 18.02
CA THR A 194 -0.17 -13.34 17.34
C THR A 194 0.79 -13.28 16.17
N VAL A 195 1.53 -14.36 15.89
CA VAL A 195 2.49 -14.44 14.77
C VAL A 195 2.07 -15.56 13.82
N PRO A 196 2.04 -15.33 12.48
CA PRO A 196 2.35 -14.08 11.77
C PRO A 196 1.25 -13.01 11.91
N SER A 197 0.06 -13.36 12.38
CA SER A 197 -1.06 -12.46 12.67
C SER A 197 -1.89 -12.97 13.84
N THR A 198 -2.68 -12.08 14.45
CA THR A 198 -3.57 -12.41 15.58
C THR A 198 -4.64 -13.41 15.19
N HIS A 199 -4.65 -14.56 15.85
CA HIS A 199 -5.68 -15.57 15.73
C HIS A 199 -6.89 -15.23 16.60
N ILE A 200 -8.07 -15.62 16.16
CA ILE A 200 -9.32 -15.61 16.91
C ILE A 200 -9.64 -17.05 17.26
N CYS A 201 -9.57 -17.38 18.55
CA CYS A 201 -9.84 -18.71 19.06
C CYS A 201 -11.18 -18.78 19.81
N GLN A 202 -11.86 -19.91 19.70
CA GLN A 202 -13.10 -20.19 20.40
C GLN A 202 -13.12 -21.63 20.94
N VAL A 203 -13.76 -21.82 22.11
CA VAL A 203 -14.12 -23.15 22.60
C VAL A 203 -15.38 -23.58 21.87
N VAL A 204 -15.28 -24.66 21.09
CA VAL A 204 -16.34 -25.12 20.18
C VAL A 204 -17.30 -26.08 20.89
N THR A 205 -16.78 -26.85 21.86
CA THR A 205 -17.59 -27.75 22.67
C THR A 205 -18.48 -26.96 23.62
N SER A 206 -19.79 -27.28 23.62
CA SER A 206 -20.77 -26.68 24.52
C SER A 206 -21.44 -27.77 25.37
N PRO A 207 -21.44 -27.65 26.71
CA PRO A 207 -20.82 -26.59 27.50
C PRO A 207 -19.28 -26.68 27.56
N PRO A 208 -18.56 -25.56 27.75
CA PRO A 208 -17.11 -25.55 27.96
C PRO A 208 -16.70 -25.91 29.40
N ASN A 209 -17.69 -26.13 30.27
CA ASN A 209 -17.55 -26.48 31.67
C ASN A 209 -18.46 -27.66 32.04
N GLY A 210 -18.13 -28.31 33.14
CA GLY A 210 -18.89 -29.43 33.69
C GLY A 210 -18.19 -30.06 34.88
N THR A 211 -18.61 -31.25 35.26
CA THR A 211 -17.95 -32.07 36.29
C THR A 211 -17.47 -33.38 35.69
N ILE A 212 -16.33 -33.87 36.17
CA ILE A 212 -15.87 -35.21 35.84
C ILE A 212 -16.74 -36.24 36.57
N SER A 213 -17.21 -37.25 35.83
CA SER A 213 -18.07 -38.31 36.37
C SER A 213 -17.62 -39.68 35.85
N GLY A 214 -16.46 -40.14 36.34
CA GLY A 214 -15.98 -41.49 36.06
C GLY A 214 -15.39 -41.74 34.66
N ALA A 215 -15.15 -40.70 33.85
CA ALA A 215 -14.56 -40.82 32.52
C ALA A 215 -13.87 -39.52 32.05
N ASP A 216 -12.96 -39.66 31.08
CA ASP A 216 -12.33 -38.54 30.39
C ASP A 216 -13.35 -37.72 29.59
N VAL A 217 -13.14 -36.40 29.53
CA VAL A 217 -13.94 -35.47 28.73
C VAL A 217 -13.11 -34.96 27.55
N ASN A 218 -13.70 -34.92 26.36
CA ASN A 218 -13.06 -34.38 25.16
C ASN A 218 -13.69 -33.04 24.77
N LEU A 219 -12.87 -31.99 24.81
CA LEU A 219 -13.19 -30.62 24.46
C LEU A 219 -12.41 -30.20 23.22
N GLN A 220 -12.90 -29.18 22.53
CA GLN A 220 -12.30 -28.70 21.30
C GLN A 220 -12.22 -27.18 21.25
N ILE A 221 -11.06 -26.69 20.84
CA ILE A 221 -10.78 -25.28 20.57
C ILE A 221 -10.43 -25.15 19.08
N SER A 222 -11.07 -24.20 18.40
CA SER A 222 -10.69 -23.82 17.03
C SER A 222 -10.16 -22.40 17.02
N CYS A 223 -9.00 -22.23 16.41
CA CYS A 223 -8.34 -20.94 16.17
C CYS A 223 -8.38 -20.52 14.69
N LEU A 224 -9.24 -21.16 13.88
CA LEU A 224 -9.31 -20.90 12.45
C LEU A 224 -9.60 -19.42 12.17
N SER A 225 -8.65 -18.75 11.54
CA SER A 225 -8.67 -17.30 11.33
C SER A 225 -8.19 -16.95 9.93
N LEU A 226 -8.73 -15.86 9.36
CA LEU A 226 -8.18 -15.26 8.15
C LEU A 226 -6.84 -14.58 8.47
N MET A 227 -5.77 -15.01 7.80
CA MET A 227 -4.40 -14.52 8.04
C MET A 227 -4.01 -13.44 7.04
N LYS A 228 -4.32 -13.63 5.75
CA LYS A 228 -3.94 -12.69 4.68
C LYS A 228 -4.87 -12.78 3.48
N THR A 229 -4.88 -11.73 2.67
CA THR A 229 -5.59 -11.65 1.39
C THR A 229 -4.64 -11.32 0.24
N SER A 230 -5.08 -11.42 -1.03
CA SER A 230 -4.28 -11.00 -2.20
C SER A 230 -3.84 -9.53 -2.14
N VAL A 231 -4.57 -8.69 -1.42
CA VAL A 231 -4.23 -7.29 -1.17
C VAL A 231 -3.81 -7.10 0.29
N PRO A 232 -2.92 -6.15 0.61
CA PRO A 232 -2.40 -5.98 1.97
C PRO A 232 -3.38 -5.28 2.91
N ALA A 233 -4.31 -4.49 2.40
CA ALA A 233 -5.26 -3.72 3.19
C ALA A 233 -6.58 -3.50 2.45
N ALA A 234 -7.61 -3.12 3.21
CA ALA A 234 -8.86 -2.64 2.63
C ALA A 234 -8.63 -1.30 1.90
N GLY A 235 -9.27 -1.11 0.76
CA GLY A 235 -9.15 0.05 -0.11
C GLY A 235 -7.98 -0.01 -1.09
N SER A 236 -7.09 -1.01 -0.97
CA SER A 236 -6.01 -1.26 -1.93
C SER A 236 -6.53 -1.58 -3.32
N PHE A 237 -5.68 -1.36 -4.33
CA PHE A 237 -6.01 -1.67 -5.70
C PHE A 237 -5.97 -3.18 -5.98
N PHE A 238 -6.85 -3.65 -6.87
CA PHE A 238 -6.92 -5.05 -7.25
C PHE A 238 -7.10 -5.20 -8.78
N PRO A 239 -6.26 -5.99 -9.47
CA PRO A 239 -6.38 -6.18 -10.92
C PRO A 239 -7.61 -7.00 -11.29
N SER A 240 -8.32 -6.61 -12.35
CA SER A 240 -9.43 -7.38 -12.90
C SER A 240 -8.98 -8.72 -13.50
N THR A 241 -7.69 -8.91 -13.77
CA THR A 241 -7.15 -10.13 -14.39
C THR A 241 -6.80 -11.23 -13.39
N LYS A 242 -6.99 -11.04 -12.07
CA LYS A 242 -6.57 -12.00 -11.04
C LYS A 242 -7.72 -12.46 -10.15
N ALA A 243 -7.56 -13.64 -9.57
CA ALA A 243 -8.45 -14.15 -8.53
C ALA A 243 -8.13 -13.53 -7.16
N MET A 244 -9.15 -13.29 -6.34
CA MET A 244 -8.97 -12.84 -4.96
C MET A 244 -8.74 -14.06 -4.07
N VAL A 245 -7.63 -14.10 -3.35
CA VAL A 245 -7.22 -15.23 -2.51
C VAL A 245 -7.30 -14.82 -1.05
N PHE A 246 -7.99 -15.61 -0.25
CA PHE A 246 -8.07 -15.50 1.20
C PHE A 246 -7.30 -16.68 1.81
N THR A 247 -6.25 -16.42 2.56
CA THR A 247 -5.45 -17.46 3.22
C THR A 247 -5.77 -17.50 4.71
N PHE A 248 -6.13 -18.67 5.20
CA PHE A 248 -6.47 -18.94 6.59
C PHE A 248 -5.33 -19.64 7.33
N SER A 249 -5.40 -19.65 8.66
CA SER A 249 -4.44 -20.33 9.54
C SER A 249 -4.47 -21.86 9.42
N GLY A 250 -5.49 -22.42 8.77
CA GLY A 250 -5.64 -23.86 8.55
C GLY A 250 -6.56 -24.18 7.36
N PRO A 251 -6.79 -25.47 7.05
CA PRO A 251 -7.67 -25.89 5.97
C PRO A 251 -9.06 -25.27 6.08
N VAL A 252 -9.59 -24.75 4.97
CA VAL A 252 -10.87 -24.04 4.93
C VAL A 252 -11.79 -24.61 3.86
N SER A 253 -13.09 -24.62 4.13
CA SER A 253 -14.15 -25.04 3.22
C SER A 253 -15.47 -24.32 3.53
N GLY A 254 -16.48 -24.48 2.68
CA GLY A 254 -17.85 -24.01 2.95
C GLY A 254 -18.08 -22.49 2.89
N CYS A 255 -17.07 -21.71 2.54
CA CYS A 255 -17.22 -20.29 2.22
C CYS A 255 -18.24 -20.08 1.10
N SER A 256 -19.16 -19.14 1.30
CA SER A 256 -20.07 -18.60 0.30
C SER A 256 -19.75 -17.15 0.05
N LEU A 257 -19.65 -16.77 -1.22
CA LEU A 257 -19.55 -15.37 -1.64
C LEU A 257 -20.95 -14.74 -1.60
N ASP A 258 -21.08 -13.61 -0.93
CA ASP A 258 -22.31 -12.83 -0.98
C ASP A 258 -22.53 -12.26 -2.39
N ALA A 259 -23.70 -12.52 -2.95
CA ALA A 259 -24.12 -12.04 -4.27
C ALA A 259 -25.26 -11.01 -4.18
N THR A 260 -25.49 -10.45 -3.00
CA THR A 260 -26.52 -9.41 -2.82
C THR A 260 -26.16 -8.18 -3.65
N ALA A 261 -27.08 -7.77 -4.52
CA ALA A 261 -26.92 -6.60 -5.37
C ALA A 261 -26.88 -5.31 -4.53
N GLY A 262 -25.85 -4.50 -4.76
CA GLY A 262 -25.67 -3.19 -4.13
C GLY A 262 -24.47 -2.46 -4.73
N GLY A 263 -24.40 -1.14 -4.55
CA GLY A 263 -23.22 -0.33 -4.87
C GLY A 263 -23.46 1.19 -4.84
N PRO A 264 -22.38 2.00 -4.76
CA PRO A 264 -20.99 1.65 -4.40
C PRO A 264 -20.79 1.51 -2.86
N PRO A 265 -19.96 0.56 -2.35
CA PRO A 265 -19.15 -0.41 -3.09
C PRO A 265 -19.97 -1.59 -3.63
N TYR A 266 -19.61 -2.06 -4.84
CA TYR A 266 -20.29 -3.16 -5.52
C TYR A 266 -19.89 -4.51 -4.93
N SER A 267 -20.84 -5.45 -4.78
CA SER A 267 -20.49 -6.79 -4.30
C SER A 267 -19.76 -7.60 -5.37
N ALA A 268 -18.66 -8.26 -5.01
CA ALA A 268 -17.92 -9.14 -5.92
C ALA A 268 -18.80 -10.28 -6.46
N GLY A 269 -19.79 -10.77 -5.69
CA GLY A 269 -20.68 -11.85 -6.14
C GLY A 269 -21.65 -11.45 -7.26
N THR A 270 -21.78 -10.15 -7.57
CA THR A 270 -22.62 -9.66 -8.67
C THR A 270 -21.84 -9.48 -9.97
N ALA A 271 -20.55 -9.85 -10.01
CA ALA A 271 -19.76 -9.78 -11.24
C ALA A 271 -20.29 -10.77 -12.30
N SER A 272 -20.01 -10.48 -13.56
CA SER A 272 -20.37 -11.34 -14.68
C SER A 272 -19.60 -12.67 -14.62
N GLY A 273 -20.19 -13.75 -15.14
CA GLY A 273 -19.57 -15.07 -15.11
C GLY A 273 -19.69 -15.82 -13.77
N SER A 274 -20.66 -15.43 -12.93
CA SER A 274 -21.06 -16.09 -11.68
C SER A 274 -19.87 -16.50 -10.80
N PRO A 275 -19.21 -15.54 -10.12
CA PRO A 275 -18.05 -15.80 -9.30
C PRO A 275 -18.29 -16.87 -8.23
N GLY A 276 -17.37 -17.82 -8.16
CA GLY A 276 -17.41 -18.92 -7.21
C GLY A 276 -16.23 -18.88 -6.25
N VAL A 277 -16.28 -19.74 -5.23
CA VAL A 277 -15.18 -19.98 -4.30
C VAL A 277 -14.62 -21.38 -4.54
N THR A 278 -13.32 -21.46 -4.78
CA THR A 278 -12.56 -22.71 -4.90
C THR A 278 -11.53 -22.79 -3.78
N TYR A 279 -11.02 -23.99 -3.48
CA TYR A 279 -10.16 -24.22 -2.32
C TYR A 279 -8.84 -24.88 -2.71
N SER A 280 -7.76 -24.44 -2.08
CA SER A 280 -6.46 -25.10 -2.16
C SER A 280 -5.77 -25.04 -0.79
N GLY A 281 -5.81 -26.17 -0.06
CA GLY A 281 -5.27 -26.26 1.30
C GLY A 281 -5.96 -25.29 2.27
N ASN A 282 -5.20 -24.30 2.76
CA ASN A 282 -5.69 -23.23 3.65
C ASN A 282 -6.17 -21.97 2.90
N THR A 283 -6.31 -22.03 1.58
CA THR A 283 -6.73 -20.87 0.78
C THR A 283 -8.12 -21.06 0.18
N ALA A 284 -8.91 -19.98 0.23
CA ALA A 284 -10.15 -19.81 -0.51
C ALA A 284 -9.92 -18.81 -1.65
N ILE A 285 -10.13 -19.25 -2.89
CA ILE A 285 -9.87 -18.50 -4.11
C ILE A 285 -11.22 -18.11 -4.73
N VAL A 286 -11.46 -16.82 -4.81
CA VAL A 286 -12.68 -16.21 -5.35
C VAL A 286 -12.41 -15.65 -6.74
N ALA A 287 -13.13 -16.14 -7.74
CA ALA A 287 -13.00 -15.68 -9.13
C ALA A 287 -14.27 -15.95 -9.95
N PRO A 288 -14.54 -15.17 -11.01
CA PRO A 288 -15.47 -15.53 -12.07
C PRO A 288 -15.02 -16.81 -12.79
N THR A 289 -15.94 -17.44 -13.52
CA THR A 289 -15.66 -18.62 -14.37
C THR A 289 -14.56 -18.38 -15.41
N ALA A 290 -14.45 -17.14 -15.90
CA ALA A 290 -13.34 -16.70 -16.74
C ALA A 290 -12.92 -15.28 -16.29
N LEU A 291 -11.61 -15.09 -16.14
CA LEU A 291 -11.02 -13.76 -15.95
C LEU A 291 -10.90 -13.06 -17.31
N PRO A 292 -11.02 -11.72 -17.37
CA PRO A 292 -11.04 -10.77 -16.25
C PRO A 292 -12.42 -10.56 -15.59
N TRP A 293 -12.42 -10.01 -14.37
CA TRP A 293 -13.60 -9.48 -13.68
C TRP A 293 -14.31 -8.43 -14.54
N SER A 294 -15.63 -8.49 -14.60
CA SER A 294 -16.47 -7.50 -15.27
C SER A 294 -17.81 -7.34 -14.58
N PHE A 295 -18.38 -6.13 -14.63
CA PHE A 295 -19.64 -5.79 -13.95
C PHE A 295 -20.64 -5.22 -14.96
N GLY A 296 -20.93 -5.99 -16.02
CA GLY A 296 -21.79 -5.55 -17.11
C GLY A 296 -21.19 -4.36 -17.88
N ALA A 297 -21.95 -3.28 -18.00
CA ALA A 297 -21.55 -2.07 -18.73
C ALA A 297 -20.74 -1.06 -17.88
N LEU A 298 -20.46 -1.37 -16.61
CA LEU A 298 -19.68 -0.48 -15.74
C LEU A 298 -18.21 -0.41 -16.18
N THR A 299 -17.59 0.74 -15.96
CA THR A 299 -16.19 0.99 -16.33
C THR A 299 -15.32 1.10 -15.08
N PHE A 300 -14.12 0.52 -15.14
CA PHE A 300 -13.11 0.63 -14.07
C PHE A 300 -12.50 2.05 -14.03
N PRO A 301 -12.06 2.53 -12.85
CA PRO A 301 -11.96 1.84 -11.56
C PRO A 301 -13.31 1.69 -10.83
N LEU A 302 -13.50 0.57 -10.12
CA LEU A 302 -14.70 0.31 -9.32
C LEU A 302 -14.35 -0.03 -7.87
N SER A 303 -15.08 0.55 -6.92
CA SER A 303 -15.02 0.09 -5.53
C SER A 303 -15.80 -1.22 -5.41
N VAL A 304 -15.11 -2.32 -5.13
CA VAL A 304 -15.68 -3.67 -5.02
C VAL A 304 -15.46 -4.21 -3.61
N THR A 305 -16.47 -4.86 -3.04
CA THR A 305 -16.39 -5.51 -1.74
C THR A 305 -16.51 -7.03 -1.88
N PHE A 306 -15.62 -7.76 -1.23
CA PHE A 306 -15.66 -9.20 -1.11
C PHE A 306 -16.22 -9.54 0.26
N ILE A 307 -17.39 -10.17 0.30
CA ILE A 307 -18.04 -10.59 1.54
C ILE A 307 -18.13 -12.11 1.52
N LEU A 308 -17.37 -12.78 2.39
CA LEU A 308 -17.39 -14.22 2.57
C LEU A 308 -18.10 -14.58 3.87
N THR A 309 -19.01 -15.54 3.78
CA THR A 309 -19.77 -16.10 4.91
C THR A 309 -19.63 -17.62 4.95
N GLY A 310 -19.86 -18.24 6.11
CA GLY A 310 -19.89 -19.71 6.22
C GLY A 310 -18.54 -20.44 6.11
N CYS A 311 -17.42 -19.72 5.98
CA CYS A 311 -16.08 -20.30 5.98
C CYS A 311 -15.82 -21.09 7.27
N LYS A 312 -15.42 -22.35 7.14
CA LYS A 312 -15.16 -23.26 8.28
C LYS A 312 -14.06 -24.27 7.99
N ASP A 313 -13.49 -24.83 9.06
CA ASP A 313 -12.74 -26.08 8.99
C ASP A 313 -13.71 -27.26 9.25
N GLY A 314 -13.17 -28.44 9.56
CA GLY A 314 -13.98 -29.60 9.96
C GLY A 314 -14.67 -29.43 11.33
N VAL A 315 -14.47 -28.32 12.02
CA VAL A 315 -14.79 -28.13 13.45
C VAL A 315 -15.70 -26.92 13.67
N ALA A 316 -15.29 -25.73 13.22
CA ALA A 316 -15.95 -24.47 13.54
C ALA A 316 -15.80 -23.42 12.42
N LEU A 317 -16.59 -22.36 12.53
CA LEU A 317 -16.53 -21.21 11.63
C LEU A 317 -15.23 -20.40 11.87
N ALA A 318 -14.64 -19.92 10.78
CA ALA A 318 -13.52 -19.00 10.82
C ALA A 318 -13.89 -17.70 11.53
N ASN A 319 -12.93 -17.06 12.22
CA ASN A 319 -13.11 -15.80 12.94
C ASN A 319 -14.32 -15.81 13.89
N ASN A 320 -14.62 -16.96 14.52
CA ASN A 320 -15.76 -17.13 15.42
C ASN A 320 -17.13 -16.84 14.75
N GLY A 321 -17.23 -17.07 13.43
CA GLY A 321 -18.44 -16.80 12.64
C GLY A 321 -18.60 -15.34 12.21
N ALA A 322 -17.64 -14.46 12.50
CA ALA A 322 -17.67 -13.09 12.00
C ALA A 322 -17.59 -13.06 10.46
N THR A 323 -18.37 -12.17 9.85
CA THR A 323 -18.35 -11.95 8.41
C THR A 323 -16.99 -11.42 7.96
N ILE A 324 -16.41 -12.05 6.96
CA ILE A 324 -15.16 -11.59 6.34
C ILE A 324 -15.54 -10.60 5.24
N SER A 325 -15.14 -9.33 5.40
CA SER A 325 -15.42 -8.27 4.43
C SER A 325 -14.13 -7.54 4.05
N LEU A 326 -13.87 -7.43 2.76
CA LEU A 326 -12.70 -6.73 2.21
C LEU A 326 -13.13 -5.83 1.06
N ASN A 327 -12.93 -4.52 1.22
CA ASN A 327 -13.13 -3.55 0.14
C ASN A 327 -11.84 -3.36 -0.66
N VAL A 328 -11.94 -3.23 -1.98
CA VAL A 328 -10.83 -2.95 -2.90
C VAL A 328 -11.24 -1.94 -3.98
N LYS A 329 -10.25 -1.29 -4.57
CA LYS A 329 -10.41 -0.50 -5.81
C LYS A 329 -9.99 -1.37 -7.01
N MET A 330 -10.96 -1.99 -7.67
CA MET A 330 -10.68 -2.85 -8.80
C MET A 330 -10.31 -2.03 -10.04
N MET A 331 -9.21 -2.40 -10.69
CA MET A 331 -8.64 -1.74 -11.87
C MET A 331 -8.78 -2.64 -13.11
N ASP A 332 -8.84 -2.03 -14.29
CA ASP A 332 -8.78 -2.78 -15.55
C ASP A 332 -7.34 -3.25 -15.82
N GLY A 333 -7.18 -4.53 -16.16
CA GLY A 333 -5.91 -5.11 -16.54
C GLY A 333 -5.01 -5.52 -15.36
N ASP A 334 -3.71 -5.61 -15.63
CA ASP A 334 -2.69 -6.04 -14.67
C ASP A 334 -2.25 -4.88 -13.78
N VAL A 335 -1.86 -5.16 -12.53
CA VAL A 335 -1.38 -4.17 -11.57
C VAL A 335 -0.05 -4.63 -10.99
N TYR A 336 0.97 -3.77 -11.04
CA TYR A 336 2.29 -4.01 -10.47
C TYR A 336 2.70 -2.91 -9.50
N PHE A 337 3.51 -3.27 -8.50
CA PHE A 337 3.96 -2.39 -7.43
C PHE A 337 5.48 -2.23 -7.47
N VAL A 338 5.95 -1.01 -7.20
CA VAL A 338 7.37 -0.65 -7.20
C VAL A 338 7.73 0.04 -5.88
N ARG A 339 8.79 -0.45 -5.23
CA ARG A 339 9.33 0.09 -3.98
C ARG A 339 10.85 0.18 -4.06
N ASN A 340 11.38 1.39 -3.94
CA ASN A 340 12.82 1.65 -4.10
C ASN A 340 13.70 0.86 -3.10
N VAL A 341 13.35 0.92 -1.80
CA VAL A 341 14.22 0.38 -0.73
C VAL A 341 13.87 -1.07 -0.37
N ALA A 342 12.58 -1.42 -0.37
CA ALA A 342 12.10 -2.73 0.05
C ALA A 342 11.84 -3.71 -1.09
N GLY A 343 11.89 -3.24 -2.35
CA GLY A 343 11.64 -4.06 -3.54
C GLY A 343 12.86 -4.81 -4.03
N SER A 344 12.63 -5.79 -4.90
CA SER A 344 13.66 -6.51 -5.65
C SER A 344 13.17 -6.77 -7.08
N ASP A 345 14.02 -6.56 -8.08
CA ASP A 345 13.67 -6.80 -9.50
C ASP A 345 13.57 -8.30 -9.84
N SER A 346 13.90 -9.19 -8.91
CA SER A 346 13.63 -10.63 -9.01
C SER A 346 12.20 -11.02 -8.64
N ASN A 347 11.41 -10.09 -8.11
CA ASN A 347 10.07 -10.34 -7.59
C ASN A 347 9.02 -10.43 -8.70
N SER A 348 7.81 -10.90 -8.37
CA SER A 348 6.68 -10.90 -9.32
C SER A 348 6.05 -9.52 -9.47
N CYS A 349 6.23 -8.64 -8.49
CA CYS A 349 5.72 -7.28 -8.46
C CYS A 349 4.19 -7.18 -8.40
N GLU A 350 3.49 -8.31 -8.22
CA GLU A 350 2.01 -8.37 -8.18
C GLU A 350 1.44 -7.99 -6.81
N GLN A 351 2.28 -7.85 -5.77
CA GLN A 351 1.87 -7.51 -4.41
C GLN A 351 2.80 -6.44 -3.79
N PRO A 352 2.31 -5.57 -2.90
CA PRO A 352 3.12 -4.52 -2.28
C PRO A 352 4.32 -4.98 -1.44
N ASN A 353 4.25 -6.18 -0.85
CA ASN A 353 5.35 -6.81 -0.11
C ASN A 353 6.30 -7.62 -1.00
N ASP A 354 5.96 -7.82 -2.27
CA ASP A 354 6.74 -8.48 -3.32
C ASP A 354 6.97 -7.51 -4.50
N ALA A 355 7.16 -6.23 -4.18
CA ALA A 355 7.28 -5.17 -5.18
C ALA A 355 8.62 -5.22 -5.94
N CYS A 356 8.63 -4.73 -7.18
CA CYS A 356 9.85 -4.48 -7.96
C CYS A 356 10.68 -3.38 -7.30
N GLN A 357 12.00 -3.40 -7.50
CA GLN A 357 12.87 -2.32 -7.03
C GLN A 357 12.84 -1.13 -7.99
N THR A 358 12.93 -1.41 -9.29
CA THR A 358 12.99 -0.41 -10.36
C THR A 358 11.69 -0.30 -11.12
N VAL A 359 11.38 0.90 -11.61
CA VAL A 359 10.18 1.14 -12.42
C VAL A 359 10.28 0.40 -13.77
N GLN A 360 11.47 0.33 -14.36
CA GLN A 360 11.65 -0.36 -15.64
C GLN A 360 11.41 -1.87 -15.53
N ALA A 361 11.75 -2.51 -14.40
CA ALA A 361 11.45 -3.92 -14.18
C ALA A 361 9.93 -4.16 -14.23
N ALA A 362 9.13 -3.35 -13.53
CA ALA A 362 7.67 -3.45 -13.57
C ALA A 362 7.10 -3.15 -14.97
N VAL A 363 7.63 -2.16 -15.69
CA VAL A 363 7.22 -1.88 -17.09
C VAL A 363 7.50 -3.07 -18.01
N SER A 364 8.57 -3.82 -17.75
CA SER A 364 8.95 -4.98 -18.57
C SER A 364 8.02 -6.19 -18.35
N LEU A 365 7.23 -6.20 -17.28
CA LEU A 365 6.20 -7.22 -17.01
C LEU A 365 4.90 -6.96 -17.77
N CYS A 366 4.69 -5.74 -18.29
CA CYS A 366 3.46 -5.38 -18.97
C CYS A 366 3.26 -6.16 -20.28
N SER A 367 2.15 -6.89 -20.38
CA SER A 367 1.77 -7.61 -21.60
C SER A 367 1.24 -6.67 -22.70
N SER A 368 1.25 -7.15 -23.95
CA SER A 368 0.63 -6.46 -25.10
C SER A 368 -0.88 -6.69 -25.20
N SER A 369 -1.43 -7.64 -24.44
CA SER A 369 -2.82 -8.09 -24.51
C SER A 369 -3.77 -7.30 -23.63
N ALA A 370 -3.29 -6.75 -22.52
CA ALA A 370 -4.11 -6.06 -21.52
C ALA A 370 -3.47 -4.74 -21.10
N VAL A 371 -4.28 -3.87 -20.51
CA VAL A 371 -3.81 -2.65 -19.86
C VAL A 371 -2.92 -3.04 -18.68
N CYS A 372 -1.80 -2.35 -18.51
CA CYS A 372 -0.89 -2.55 -17.39
C CYS A 372 -0.87 -1.30 -16.52
N THR A 373 -1.12 -1.43 -15.24
CA THR A 373 -1.07 -0.34 -14.26
C THR A 373 0.11 -0.56 -13.33
N ILE A 374 0.96 0.44 -13.15
CA ILE A 374 2.14 0.38 -12.28
C ILE A 374 2.00 1.47 -11.24
N GLN A 375 2.09 1.08 -9.98
CA GLN A 375 2.05 1.98 -8.83
C GLN A 375 3.43 2.07 -8.19
N VAL A 376 3.87 3.29 -7.93
CA VAL A 376 5.21 3.56 -7.42
C VAL A 376 5.12 4.25 -6.06
N GLU A 377 5.79 3.66 -5.07
CA GLU A 377 5.90 4.20 -3.71
C GLU A 377 6.68 5.52 -3.73
N GLY A 378 6.15 6.55 -3.07
CA GLY A 378 6.79 7.85 -2.86
C GLY A 378 7.20 8.07 -1.40
N GLY A 379 7.83 9.22 -1.14
CA GLY A 379 8.24 9.63 0.22
C GLY A 379 9.41 8.84 0.83
N VAL A 380 9.98 7.85 0.12
CA VAL A 380 11.06 6.97 0.60
C VAL A 380 12.43 7.24 -0.04
N GLY A 381 12.53 8.22 -0.94
CA GLY A 381 13.76 8.59 -1.64
C GLY A 381 13.55 8.82 -3.15
N GLU A 382 14.66 8.93 -3.89
CA GLU A 382 14.65 9.13 -5.35
C GLU A 382 14.89 7.82 -6.10
N TYR A 383 14.14 7.59 -7.17
CA TYR A 383 14.40 6.53 -8.15
C TYR A 383 15.46 7.01 -9.14
N LEU A 384 16.71 6.62 -8.88
CA LEU A 384 17.87 7.02 -9.68
C LEU A 384 18.04 6.12 -10.90
N LEU A 385 18.16 6.73 -12.08
CA LEU A 385 18.55 6.06 -13.31
C LEU A 385 20.05 6.29 -13.51
N ASP A 386 20.84 5.22 -13.60
CA ASP A 386 22.32 5.30 -13.56
C ASP A 386 23.00 4.23 -14.44
N ALA A 387 24.28 3.93 -14.18
CA ALA A 387 25.04 2.93 -14.92
C ALA A 387 24.43 1.51 -14.85
N THR A 388 23.73 1.20 -13.75
CA THR A 388 23.15 -0.12 -13.46
C THR A 388 21.64 -0.15 -13.64
N THR A 389 20.97 0.99 -13.51
CA THR A 389 19.51 1.12 -13.64
C THR A 389 19.15 1.76 -14.98
N PRO A 390 18.51 1.04 -15.91
CA PRO A 390 18.16 1.56 -17.22
C PRO A 390 17.05 2.63 -17.13
N ALA A 391 16.94 3.46 -18.18
CA ALA A 391 15.81 4.38 -18.30
C ALA A 391 14.49 3.66 -18.53
N ILE A 392 13.41 4.37 -18.24
CA ILE A 392 12.06 3.85 -18.33
C ILE A 392 11.61 3.93 -19.80
N SER A 393 11.31 2.79 -20.41
CA SER A 393 10.90 2.66 -21.80
C SER A 393 9.52 2.02 -21.88
N ILE A 394 8.54 2.80 -22.31
CA ILE A 394 7.14 2.40 -22.43
C ILE A 394 6.82 2.16 -23.90
N THR A 395 6.64 0.89 -24.27
CA THR A 395 6.43 0.47 -25.68
C THR A 395 5.30 -0.55 -25.86
N SER A 396 4.62 -0.97 -24.80
CA SER A 396 3.59 -2.03 -24.89
C SER A 396 2.34 -1.55 -25.64
N SER A 397 1.90 -2.32 -26.64
CA SER A 397 0.62 -2.06 -27.33
C SER A 397 -0.62 -2.32 -26.46
N GLY A 398 -0.45 -2.93 -25.28
CA GLY A 398 -1.52 -3.15 -24.29
C GLY A 398 -1.87 -1.88 -23.49
N GLY A 399 -0.99 -0.88 -23.51
CA GLY A 399 -1.12 0.33 -22.71
C GLY A 399 -0.47 0.19 -21.34
N VAL A 400 0.17 1.27 -20.87
CA VAL A 400 0.90 1.30 -19.59
C VAL A 400 0.50 2.57 -18.86
N ARG A 401 -0.06 2.42 -17.67
CA ARG A 401 -0.48 3.48 -16.78
C ARG A 401 0.46 3.53 -15.60
N LEU A 402 1.37 4.49 -15.59
CA LEU A 402 2.35 4.69 -14.56
C LEU A 402 1.83 5.76 -13.59
N PHE A 403 1.62 5.37 -12.34
CA PHE A 403 1.10 6.24 -11.27
C PHE A 403 2.09 6.30 -10.11
N GLY A 404 2.48 7.51 -9.73
CA GLY A 404 3.42 7.76 -8.64
C GLY A 404 2.74 8.40 -7.44
N SER A 405 3.53 8.57 -6.40
CA SER A 405 3.20 9.24 -5.14
C SER A 405 2.24 8.47 -4.25
N PHE A 406 2.42 7.15 -4.16
CA PHE A 406 1.71 6.31 -3.20
C PHE A 406 2.43 6.21 -1.86
N ASP A 407 1.67 6.05 -0.79
CA ASP A 407 2.19 5.62 0.50
C ASP A 407 2.74 4.18 0.46
N SER A 408 3.47 3.76 1.49
CA SER A 408 4.09 2.43 1.54
C SER A 408 3.09 1.26 1.52
N ALA A 409 1.82 1.52 1.82
CA ALA A 409 0.73 0.55 1.76
C ALA A 409 -0.05 0.57 0.43
N PHE A 410 0.29 1.48 -0.50
CA PHE A 410 -0.41 1.69 -1.78
C PHE A 410 -1.93 1.86 -1.62
N SER A 411 -2.31 2.63 -0.60
CA SER A 411 -3.70 2.90 -0.22
C SER A 411 -4.11 4.33 -0.56
N ILE A 412 -3.17 5.27 -0.49
CA ILE A 412 -3.38 6.71 -0.70
C ILE A 412 -2.35 7.22 -1.70
N GLN A 413 -2.82 8.00 -2.68
CA GLN A 413 -1.96 8.75 -3.58
C GLN A 413 -1.96 10.22 -3.14
N ASP A 414 -0.80 10.74 -2.75
CA ASP A 414 -0.62 12.13 -2.34
C ASP A 414 0.70 12.67 -2.86
N MET A 415 0.62 13.60 -3.81
CA MET A 415 1.78 14.22 -4.45
C MET A 415 2.55 15.19 -3.56
N ASP A 416 1.92 15.73 -2.51
CA ASP A 416 2.54 16.67 -1.59
C ASP A 416 3.16 15.92 -0.40
N ALA A 417 2.46 14.92 0.16
CA ALA A 417 2.93 14.18 1.33
C ALA A 417 3.91 13.05 0.99
N THR A 418 3.70 12.35 -0.13
CA THR A 418 4.49 11.18 -0.53
C THR A 418 5.00 11.32 -1.96
N PRO A 419 5.80 12.35 -2.31
CA PRO A 419 6.23 12.58 -3.68
C PRO A 419 7.09 11.43 -4.19
N THR A 420 6.82 10.96 -5.41
CA THR A 420 7.72 10.06 -6.15
C THR A 420 8.62 10.87 -7.07
N ILE A 421 9.94 10.74 -6.88
CA ILE A 421 10.95 11.47 -7.64
C ILE A 421 11.73 10.49 -8.52
N ILE A 422 11.71 10.70 -9.84
CA ILE A 422 12.55 9.99 -10.81
C ILE A 422 13.64 10.96 -11.27
N ARG A 423 14.91 10.54 -11.17
CA ARG A 423 16.05 11.37 -11.57
C ARG A 423 16.99 10.61 -12.50
N ASP A 424 17.27 11.21 -13.64
CA ASP A 424 18.28 10.70 -14.57
C ASP A 424 19.69 11.18 -14.17
N GLN A 425 20.61 10.23 -13.99
CA GLN A 425 22.03 10.45 -13.72
C GLN A 425 22.92 9.48 -14.51
N ARG A 426 22.44 9.00 -15.66
CA ARG A 426 23.14 8.00 -16.47
C ARG A 426 24.49 8.51 -16.99
N THR A 427 25.41 7.58 -17.23
CA THR A 427 26.75 7.92 -17.72
C THR A 427 26.73 8.37 -19.19
N ALA A 428 27.74 9.10 -19.63
CA ALA A 428 27.83 9.57 -21.03
C ALA A 428 27.88 8.42 -22.05
N ALA A 429 28.33 7.22 -21.65
CA ALA A 429 28.33 6.04 -22.50
C ALA A 429 26.91 5.53 -22.81
N GLN A 430 25.93 5.76 -21.93
CA GLN A 430 24.56 5.26 -22.07
C GLN A 430 23.66 6.22 -22.87
N CYS A 431 23.97 7.51 -22.86
CA CYS A 431 23.29 8.52 -23.68
C CYS A 431 24.30 9.59 -24.12
N ALA A 432 24.99 9.30 -25.21
CA ALA A 432 26.12 10.08 -25.73
C ALA A 432 25.71 11.28 -26.59
N GLY A 433 24.40 11.48 -26.83
CA GLY A 433 23.92 12.54 -27.71
C GLY A 433 24.30 13.93 -27.19
N THR A 434 25.08 14.64 -27.98
CA THR A 434 25.41 16.04 -27.74
C THR A 434 24.45 17.01 -28.45
N LEU A 435 23.66 16.49 -29.40
CA LEU A 435 22.67 17.24 -30.17
C LEU A 435 21.31 16.53 -30.14
N ILE A 436 20.25 17.32 -30.31
CA ILE A 436 18.88 16.83 -30.44
C ILE A 436 18.76 15.91 -31.66
N GLY A 437 18.14 14.74 -31.49
CA GLY A 437 17.94 13.73 -32.54
C GLY A 437 19.13 12.78 -32.72
N THR A 438 20.20 12.93 -31.92
CA THR A 438 21.42 12.12 -32.01
C THR A 438 21.70 11.35 -30.72
N ASN A 439 20.66 10.74 -30.13
CA ASN A 439 20.68 9.95 -28.88
C ASN A 439 20.70 10.80 -27.59
N GLU A 440 19.77 11.76 -27.50
CA GLU A 440 19.52 12.56 -26.29
C GLU A 440 19.08 11.71 -25.10
N CYS A 441 19.48 12.11 -23.89
CA CYS A 441 19.09 11.43 -22.66
C CYS A 441 17.63 11.74 -22.32
N ALA A 442 16.83 10.72 -22.03
CA ALA A 442 15.48 10.86 -21.51
C ALA A 442 15.21 9.90 -20.35
N ALA A 443 14.69 10.41 -19.23
CA ALA A 443 14.39 9.57 -18.06
C ALA A 443 13.26 8.57 -18.39
N ILE A 444 12.23 9.06 -19.08
CA ILE A 444 11.13 8.25 -19.60
C ILE A 444 11.03 8.43 -21.12
N THR A 445 10.99 7.32 -21.86
CA THR A 445 10.71 7.30 -23.29
C THR A 445 9.41 6.56 -23.56
N ILE A 446 8.49 7.19 -24.28
CA ILE A 446 7.18 6.64 -24.68
C ILE A 446 7.18 6.42 -26.19
N THR A 447 6.82 5.21 -26.60
CA THR A 447 6.54 4.86 -28.01
C THR A 447 5.13 4.29 -28.09
N ALA A 448 4.14 5.15 -28.37
CA ALA A 448 2.74 4.76 -28.41
C ALA A 448 2.37 4.16 -29.78
N SER A 449 2.34 2.83 -29.89
CA SER A 449 1.97 2.15 -31.14
C SER A 449 1.11 0.90 -30.91
N GLY A 450 0.30 0.54 -31.90
CA GLY A 450 -0.41 -0.75 -31.92
C GLY A 450 -1.64 -0.83 -31.01
N MET A 451 -2.20 0.32 -30.59
CA MET A 451 -3.37 0.35 -29.70
C MET A 451 -4.71 0.19 -30.44
N GLY A 452 -4.75 0.30 -31.77
CA GLY A 452 -5.95 0.01 -32.57
C GLY A 452 -7.10 1.00 -32.37
N GLY A 453 -6.84 2.20 -31.85
CA GLY A 453 -7.87 3.19 -31.52
C GLY A 453 -8.54 2.96 -30.16
N ASP A 454 -8.09 1.99 -29.37
CA ASP A 454 -8.62 1.75 -28.03
C ASP A 454 -8.06 2.74 -27.00
N THR A 455 -8.88 3.73 -26.64
CA THR A 455 -8.51 4.79 -25.68
C THR A 455 -8.20 4.25 -24.28
N LYS A 456 -8.65 3.04 -23.92
CA LYS A 456 -8.32 2.41 -22.63
C LYS A 456 -6.85 2.00 -22.55
N LYS A 457 -6.21 1.74 -23.69
CA LYS A 457 -4.81 1.33 -23.80
C LYS A 457 -3.85 2.52 -23.87
N ALA A 458 -4.30 3.73 -23.56
CA ALA A 458 -3.42 4.89 -23.53
C ALA A 458 -2.25 4.68 -22.57
N HIS A 459 -1.07 5.13 -22.98
CA HIS A 459 0.04 5.30 -22.05
C HIS A 459 -0.25 6.50 -21.15
N VAL A 460 -0.24 6.31 -19.84
CA VAL A 460 -0.54 7.37 -18.86
C VAL A 460 0.64 7.55 -17.92
N ILE A 461 1.06 8.78 -17.68
CA ILE A 461 2.06 9.13 -16.66
C ILE A 461 1.48 10.20 -15.76
N GLN A 462 1.37 9.92 -14.46
CA GLN A 462 0.80 10.85 -13.48
C GLN A 462 1.39 10.69 -12.08
N GLY A 463 1.49 11.80 -11.35
CA GLY A 463 1.88 11.80 -9.94
C GLY A 463 3.39 11.68 -9.72
N PHE A 464 4.21 12.15 -10.65
CA PHE A 464 5.67 12.12 -10.54
C PHE A 464 6.30 13.50 -10.51
N THR A 465 7.43 13.58 -9.82
CA THR A 465 8.48 14.57 -10.06
C THR A 465 9.54 13.91 -10.96
N ILE A 466 9.72 14.38 -12.19
CA ILE A 466 10.64 13.79 -13.17
C ILE A 466 11.72 14.81 -13.50
N ILE A 467 12.98 14.43 -13.29
CA ILE A 467 14.13 15.33 -13.43
C ILE A 467 15.11 14.74 -14.44
N ALA A 468 15.35 15.49 -15.52
CA ALA A 468 16.34 15.14 -16.54
C ALA A 468 17.78 15.24 -16.01
N ASP A 469 18.72 14.63 -16.75
CA ASP A 469 20.13 14.67 -16.38
C ASP A 469 20.69 16.11 -16.52
N ARG A 470 21.21 16.62 -15.41
CA ARG A 470 21.76 17.98 -15.30
C ARG A 470 23.14 18.15 -15.92
N ASN A 471 23.85 17.11 -16.32
CA ASN A 471 25.24 17.21 -16.80
C ASN A 471 25.37 17.04 -18.32
N LYS A 472 24.30 16.67 -19.03
CA LYS A 472 24.35 16.34 -20.46
C LYS A 472 23.97 17.53 -21.34
N ALA A 473 24.57 17.66 -22.52
CA ALA A 473 24.24 18.74 -23.44
C ALA A 473 22.81 18.64 -24.00
N ALA A 474 22.34 17.41 -24.29
CA ALA A 474 20.99 17.13 -24.75
C ALA A 474 20.25 16.19 -23.78
N ALA A 475 19.35 16.72 -22.96
CA ALA A 475 18.60 15.95 -21.97
C ALA A 475 17.17 16.44 -21.78
N TYR A 476 16.23 15.50 -21.71
CA TYR A 476 14.83 15.74 -21.42
C TYR A 476 14.33 14.83 -20.31
N ALA A 477 13.32 15.27 -19.57
CA ALA A 477 12.73 14.40 -18.54
C ALA A 477 11.85 13.33 -19.20
N VAL A 478 11.03 13.73 -20.18
CA VAL A 478 10.17 12.80 -20.92
C VAL A 478 10.35 12.99 -22.42
N LYS A 479 10.48 11.87 -23.14
CA LYS A 479 10.54 11.82 -24.59
C LYS A 479 9.38 10.99 -25.14
N ILE A 480 8.64 11.52 -26.10
CA ILE A 480 7.62 10.78 -26.87
C ILE A 480 8.14 10.66 -28.29
N VAL A 481 8.26 9.43 -28.81
CA VAL A 481 8.87 9.18 -30.12
C VAL A 481 8.01 8.28 -30.99
N GLY A 482 7.85 8.67 -32.26
CA GLY A 482 7.12 7.87 -33.25
C GLY A 482 5.69 7.53 -32.83
N GLY A 483 5.28 6.31 -33.11
CA GLY A 483 3.95 5.82 -32.79
C GLY A 483 3.00 5.75 -33.98
N SER A 484 1.71 5.58 -33.71
CA SER A 484 0.66 5.46 -34.73
C SER A 484 -0.53 6.38 -34.42
N THR A 485 -1.24 6.83 -35.46
CA THR A 485 -2.35 7.81 -35.37
C THR A 485 -3.55 7.34 -34.54
N ASP A 486 -3.63 6.04 -34.28
CA ASP A 486 -4.64 5.35 -33.50
C ASP A 486 -4.15 4.99 -32.07
N SER A 487 -3.01 5.55 -31.64
CA SER A 487 -2.44 5.36 -30.30
C SER A 487 -2.47 6.65 -29.49
N PHE A 488 -2.41 6.51 -28.16
CA PHE A 488 -2.65 7.59 -27.21
C PHE A 488 -1.54 7.65 -26.15
N ALA A 489 -1.04 8.85 -25.87
CA ALA A 489 -0.08 9.11 -24.79
C ALA A 489 -0.55 10.32 -23.98
N TYR A 490 -0.78 10.12 -22.69
CA TYR A 490 -1.31 11.08 -21.75
C TYR A 490 -0.30 11.33 -20.62
N ILE A 491 0.14 12.58 -20.50
CA ILE A 491 1.02 13.01 -19.42
C ILE A 491 0.25 14.05 -18.62
N ALA A 492 -0.12 13.73 -17.38
CA ALA A 492 -0.96 14.61 -16.59
C ALA A 492 -0.60 14.69 -15.11
N GLY A 493 -0.69 15.89 -14.53
CA GLY A 493 -0.48 16.08 -13.09
C GLY A 493 0.92 15.67 -12.63
N ASN A 494 1.96 16.12 -13.32
CA ASN A 494 3.36 15.88 -12.96
C ASN A 494 4.12 17.19 -12.74
N TYR A 495 5.20 17.12 -11.97
CA TYR A 495 6.25 18.12 -11.96
C TYR A 495 7.43 17.62 -12.81
N ILE A 496 7.78 18.35 -13.87
CA ILE A 496 8.76 17.91 -14.85
C ILE A 496 9.83 18.99 -14.99
N SER A 497 11.10 18.62 -14.82
CA SER A 497 12.24 19.55 -14.91
C SER A 497 13.32 19.05 -15.84
N GLY A 498 13.85 19.95 -16.68
CA GLY A 498 15.01 19.68 -17.53
C GLY A 498 16.36 19.60 -16.81
N GLY A 499 16.37 19.63 -15.47
CA GLY A 499 17.58 19.54 -14.66
C GLY A 499 18.37 20.85 -14.58
N GLU A 500 19.11 21.04 -13.49
CA GLU A 500 19.75 22.33 -13.17
C GLU A 500 21.20 22.15 -12.69
N VAL A 501 22.10 23.03 -13.13
CA VAL A 501 23.50 23.12 -12.68
C VAL A 501 23.83 24.55 -12.29
N ALA A 502 24.53 24.74 -11.17
CA ALA A 502 24.99 26.07 -10.77
C ALA A 502 26.02 26.65 -11.77
N GLY A 503 25.76 27.85 -12.30
CA GLY A 503 26.68 28.60 -13.17
C GLY A 503 26.14 28.89 -14.58
N ASP A 504 26.90 29.67 -15.37
CA ASP A 504 26.59 29.95 -16.79
C ASP A 504 26.87 28.70 -17.66
N SER A 505 26.35 28.67 -18.90
CA SER A 505 26.29 27.44 -19.71
C SER A 505 27.65 26.75 -19.89
N THR A 506 27.79 25.54 -19.34
CA THR A 506 29.01 24.73 -19.46
C THR A 506 28.88 23.58 -20.45
N ALA A 507 27.65 23.20 -20.83
CA ALA A 507 27.39 21.96 -21.56
C ALA A 507 27.13 22.12 -23.07
N GLY A 508 26.84 23.34 -23.56
CA GLY A 508 26.24 23.50 -24.89
C GLY A 508 24.90 22.76 -25.03
N GLY A 509 24.25 22.81 -26.20
CA GLY A 509 23.10 21.96 -26.50
C GLY A 509 21.73 22.47 -26.02
N SER A 510 20.80 21.54 -25.76
CA SER A 510 19.40 21.85 -25.44
C SER A 510 18.85 20.91 -24.36
N ARG A 511 18.29 21.48 -23.30
CA ARG A 511 17.66 20.74 -22.21
C ARG A 511 16.20 21.11 -22.03
N GLY A 512 15.40 20.16 -21.58
CA GLY A 512 13.99 20.46 -21.38
C GLY A 512 13.17 19.49 -20.57
N GLY A 513 11.90 19.81 -20.42
CA GLY A 513 10.94 18.95 -19.74
C GLY A 513 10.49 17.81 -20.65
N ILE A 514 9.75 18.16 -21.71
CA ILE A 514 9.16 17.18 -22.64
C ILE A 514 9.68 17.40 -24.05
N TYR A 515 10.06 16.31 -24.73
CA TYR A 515 10.42 16.30 -26.14
C TYR A 515 9.54 15.33 -26.93
N LEU A 516 8.84 15.83 -27.95
CA LEU A 516 8.08 15.02 -28.90
C LEU A 516 8.86 14.95 -30.22
N LEU A 517 9.18 13.74 -30.68
CA LEU A 517 9.96 13.50 -31.88
C LEU A 517 9.19 12.62 -32.86
N SER A 518 8.71 13.25 -33.93
CA SER A 518 7.96 12.60 -35.02
C SER A 518 6.81 11.73 -34.52
N SER A 519 6.19 12.15 -33.41
CA SER A 519 5.16 11.38 -32.76
C SER A 519 3.79 11.68 -33.35
N VAL A 520 3.24 10.68 -34.03
CA VAL A 520 1.95 10.79 -34.71
C VAL A 520 0.79 10.25 -33.86
N SER A 521 1.06 9.79 -32.63
CA SER A 521 0.01 9.44 -31.66
C SER A 521 -0.72 10.68 -31.15
N GLN A 522 -1.90 10.46 -30.56
CA GLN A 522 -2.62 11.51 -29.85
C GLN A 522 -1.92 11.79 -28.52
N ASN A 523 -1.05 12.79 -28.53
CA ASN A 523 -0.26 13.18 -27.36
C ASN A 523 -0.97 14.31 -26.60
N GLN A 524 -1.51 14.00 -25.43
CA GLN A 524 -2.12 14.97 -24.53
C GLN A 524 -1.21 15.23 -23.33
N ILE A 525 -0.87 16.49 -23.12
CA ILE A 525 -0.05 16.96 -22.01
C ILE A 525 -0.93 17.94 -21.24
N ASP A 526 -1.40 17.55 -20.07
CA ASP A 526 -2.44 18.27 -19.33
C ASP A 526 -2.10 18.51 -17.86
N MET A 527 -2.37 19.71 -17.33
CA MET A 527 -2.21 20.01 -15.90
C MET A 527 -0.81 19.71 -15.29
N ASN A 528 0.25 19.79 -16.09
CA ASN A 528 1.62 19.60 -15.59
C ASN A 528 2.27 20.94 -15.22
N VAL A 529 3.25 20.89 -14.31
CA VAL A 529 4.22 21.96 -14.12
C VAL A 529 5.51 21.53 -14.82
N ILE A 530 5.88 22.22 -15.90
CA ILE A 530 7.01 21.86 -16.75
C ILE A 530 8.02 22.99 -16.79
N LYS A 531 9.25 22.65 -16.43
CA LYS A 531 10.38 23.57 -16.37
C LYS A 531 11.45 23.11 -17.36
N GLY A 532 12.02 24.06 -18.10
CA GLY A 532 13.22 23.86 -18.90
C GLY A 532 14.44 23.49 -18.05
N GLY A 533 15.60 23.26 -18.69
CA GLY A 533 16.83 22.89 -18.00
C GLY A 533 17.84 24.04 -17.91
N PHE A 534 18.27 24.38 -16.70
CA PHE A 534 19.31 25.38 -16.46
C PHE A 534 20.72 24.81 -16.72
N GLY A 535 21.62 25.64 -17.26
CA GLY A 535 23.02 25.29 -17.55
C GLY A 535 23.31 24.83 -18.99
N ALA A 536 22.34 24.91 -19.90
CA ALA A 536 22.50 24.67 -21.34
C ALA A 536 22.34 25.97 -22.17
N ASP A 537 22.72 25.92 -23.45
CA ASP A 537 22.55 27.06 -24.37
C ASP A 537 21.06 27.30 -24.64
N ASN A 538 20.30 26.22 -24.84
CA ASN A 538 18.86 26.28 -25.02
C ASN A 538 18.16 25.57 -23.86
N SER A 539 17.17 26.23 -23.28
CA SER A 539 16.30 25.67 -22.26
C SER A 539 14.86 25.73 -22.75
N VAL A 540 14.20 24.56 -22.80
CA VAL A 540 12.87 24.42 -23.39
C VAL A 540 11.94 23.65 -22.47
N ALA A 541 10.78 24.19 -22.08
CA ALA A 541 9.85 23.37 -21.27
C ALA A 541 9.25 22.24 -22.11
N VAL A 542 8.66 22.55 -23.27
CA VAL A 542 8.10 21.57 -24.21
C VAL A 542 8.64 21.82 -25.61
N GLN A 543 9.29 20.82 -26.19
CA GLN A 543 9.77 20.83 -27.56
C GLN A 543 8.99 19.83 -28.41
N ASN A 544 8.30 20.32 -29.43
CA ASN A 544 7.61 19.53 -30.43
C ASN A 544 8.39 19.53 -31.73
N TYR A 545 8.77 18.35 -32.21
CA TYR A 545 9.39 18.16 -33.51
C TYR A 545 8.51 17.28 -34.38
N ASN A 546 7.84 17.87 -35.37
CA ASN A 546 6.94 17.18 -36.30
C ASN A 546 5.93 16.21 -35.64
N SER A 547 5.29 16.60 -34.53
CA SER A 547 4.45 15.68 -33.74
C SER A 547 3.05 16.26 -33.49
N HIS A 548 2.03 15.40 -33.40
CA HIS A 548 0.72 15.80 -32.87
C HIS A 548 0.86 16.18 -31.40
N MET A 549 0.27 17.29 -30.98
CA MET A 549 0.37 17.77 -29.60
C MET A 549 -0.89 18.54 -29.19
N LEU A 550 -1.50 18.07 -28.12
CA LEU A 550 -2.53 18.77 -27.36
C LEU A 550 -1.93 19.17 -26.01
N LEU A 551 -1.61 20.44 -25.86
CA LEU A 551 -0.99 21.01 -24.67
C LEU A 551 -2.03 21.86 -23.95
N THR A 552 -2.55 21.39 -22.82
CA THR A 552 -3.71 21.99 -22.14
C THR A 552 -3.44 22.27 -20.66
N ARG A 553 -3.84 23.44 -20.15
CA ARG A 553 -3.85 23.71 -18.69
C ARG A 553 -2.51 23.50 -17.97
N ASN A 554 -1.39 23.58 -18.68
CA ASN A 554 -0.06 23.42 -18.10
C ASN A 554 0.52 24.75 -17.62
N ARG A 555 1.46 24.63 -16.69
CA ARG A 555 2.33 25.73 -16.24
C ARG A 555 3.73 25.47 -16.77
N LEU A 556 4.15 26.28 -17.73
CA LEU A 556 5.36 26.08 -18.50
C LEU A 556 6.34 27.21 -18.21
N SER A 557 7.62 26.88 -18.08
CA SER A 557 8.67 27.89 -18.06
C SER A 557 9.92 27.39 -18.77
N GLY A 558 10.41 28.15 -19.74
CA GLY A 558 11.71 27.91 -20.34
C GLY A 558 12.87 28.13 -19.37
N ASP A 559 12.64 28.68 -18.17
CA ASP A 559 13.65 28.96 -17.14
C ASP A 559 14.88 29.75 -17.64
N LYS A 560 16.03 29.63 -16.98
CA LYS A 560 17.28 30.33 -17.32
C LYS A 560 18.08 29.53 -18.36
N ALA A 561 18.64 30.21 -19.34
CA ALA A 561 19.50 29.62 -20.38
C ALA A 561 20.60 30.59 -20.80
N GLY A 562 21.70 30.07 -21.35
CA GLY A 562 22.79 30.91 -21.88
C GLY A 562 22.39 31.70 -23.13
N ALA A 563 21.80 31.01 -24.11
CA ALA A 563 21.35 31.61 -25.37
C ALA A 563 19.83 31.83 -25.38
N SER A 564 19.04 30.75 -25.42
CA SER A 564 17.58 30.83 -25.63
C SER A 564 16.80 30.12 -24.54
N SER A 565 15.79 30.80 -24.00
CA SER A 565 14.78 30.21 -23.12
C SER A 565 13.42 30.25 -23.78
N THR A 566 12.78 29.09 -23.91
CA THR A 566 11.52 28.93 -24.63
C THR A 566 10.54 28.09 -23.83
N SER A 567 9.33 28.56 -23.55
CA SER A 567 8.32 27.67 -22.92
C SER A 567 7.84 26.59 -23.89
N VAL A 568 7.41 26.99 -25.10
CA VAL A 568 6.95 26.04 -26.12
C VAL A 568 7.72 26.26 -27.41
N LEU A 569 8.50 25.26 -27.83
CA LEU A 569 9.20 25.26 -29.11
C LEU A 569 8.54 24.26 -30.05
N ILE A 570 8.02 24.73 -31.17
CA ILE A 570 7.54 23.90 -32.28
C ILE A 570 8.59 23.98 -33.39
N ALA A 571 9.03 22.84 -33.90
CA ALA A 571 10.06 22.77 -34.92
C ALA A 571 9.71 21.73 -36.00
N ASN A 572 10.09 22.04 -37.24
CA ASN A 572 10.05 21.14 -38.39
C ASN A 572 8.70 20.44 -38.61
N THR A 573 7.64 21.21 -38.80
CA THR A 573 6.25 20.73 -38.96
C THR A 573 5.92 20.18 -40.35
N ALA A 574 6.81 19.40 -40.95
CA ALA A 574 6.73 18.98 -42.35
C ALA A 574 5.56 18.04 -42.70
N SER A 575 4.96 17.34 -41.73
CA SER A 575 3.84 16.40 -41.98
C SER A 575 2.46 16.94 -41.58
N ASN A 576 2.30 18.26 -41.50
CA ASN A 576 1.05 18.94 -41.11
C ASN A 576 0.40 18.37 -39.81
N PRO A 577 1.13 18.36 -38.69
CA PRO A 577 0.58 17.87 -37.42
C PRO A 577 -0.53 18.78 -36.88
N THR A 578 -1.51 18.18 -36.21
CA THR A 578 -2.46 18.90 -35.34
C THR A 578 -1.75 19.38 -34.08
N LEU A 579 -1.73 20.70 -33.89
CA LEU A 579 -1.14 21.40 -32.75
C LEU A 579 -2.23 22.23 -32.06
N ALA A 580 -2.52 21.93 -30.80
CA ALA A 580 -3.48 22.66 -29.99
C ALA A 580 -2.83 23.05 -28.66
N ILE A 581 -2.67 24.35 -28.43
CA ILE A 581 -2.06 24.93 -27.23
C ILE A 581 -3.11 25.80 -26.55
N ILE A 582 -3.72 25.27 -25.49
CA ILE A 582 -4.96 25.82 -24.93
C ILE A 582 -4.85 26.00 -23.41
N ASN A 583 -5.24 27.17 -22.90
CA ASN A 583 -5.33 27.44 -21.45
C ASN A 583 -4.02 27.21 -20.67
N ASN A 584 -2.85 27.45 -21.28
CA ASN A 584 -1.56 27.28 -20.59
C ASN A 584 -1.01 28.62 -20.07
N THR A 585 -0.27 28.56 -18.97
CA THR A 585 0.60 29.67 -18.52
C THR A 585 2.03 29.41 -18.99
N MET A 586 2.65 30.37 -19.68
CA MET A 586 3.98 30.23 -20.27
C MET A 586 4.97 31.25 -19.73
N ASN A 587 6.18 30.81 -19.39
CA ASN A 587 7.28 31.58 -18.78
C ASN A 587 6.91 32.29 -17.49
N TYR A 588 6.13 31.62 -16.65
CA TYR A 588 5.69 32.17 -15.37
C TYR A 588 6.91 32.58 -14.49
N LEU A 589 7.98 31.77 -14.42
CA LEU A 589 9.17 32.09 -13.60
C LEU A 589 9.93 33.34 -14.07
N GLN A 590 10.13 33.49 -15.38
CA GLN A 590 10.85 34.65 -15.94
C GLN A 590 10.15 35.98 -15.64
N TYR A 591 8.84 35.93 -15.42
CA TYR A 591 8.08 37.09 -14.98
C TYR A 591 8.17 37.28 -13.46
N THR A 592 7.99 36.23 -12.65
CA THR A 592 8.00 36.36 -11.19
C THR A 592 9.39 36.63 -10.61
N ASP A 593 10.45 36.17 -11.29
CA ASP A 593 11.83 36.20 -10.82
C ASP A 593 12.72 36.82 -11.88
N ALA A 594 13.13 38.06 -11.63
CA ALA A 594 14.00 38.83 -12.53
C ALA A 594 15.43 38.25 -12.66
N THR A 595 15.82 37.28 -11.83
CA THR A 595 17.11 36.59 -11.97
C THR A 595 17.09 35.51 -13.05
N VAL A 596 15.89 35.04 -13.43
CA VAL A 596 15.68 34.03 -14.46
C VAL A 596 15.63 34.72 -15.83
N THR A 597 16.80 34.96 -16.43
CA THR A 597 16.93 35.64 -17.72
C THR A 597 17.75 34.82 -18.72
N SER A 598 17.58 35.11 -20.01
CA SER A 598 18.33 34.52 -21.11
C SER A 598 18.55 35.56 -22.21
N SER A 599 19.50 35.35 -23.13
CA SER A 599 19.74 36.30 -24.23
C SER A 599 18.51 36.47 -25.12
N PHE A 600 17.85 35.35 -25.45
CA PHE A 600 16.60 35.30 -26.20
C PHE A 600 15.52 34.62 -25.35
N ALA A 601 14.43 35.33 -25.06
CA ALA A 601 13.29 34.77 -24.33
C ALA A 601 12.06 34.66 -25.25
N TYR A 602 11.47 33.48 -25.33
CA TYR A 602 10.27 33.19 -26.12
C TYR A 602 9.18 32.58 -25.24
N GLY A 603 7.97 33.15 -25.24
CA GLY A 603 6.78 32.48 -24.72
C GLY A 603 6.49 31.22 -25.53
N MET A 604 6.26 31.41 -26.81
CA MET A 604 6.16 30.35 -27.80
C MET A 604 6.98 30.71 -29.03
N ARG A 605 7.71 29.72 -29.56
CA ARG A 605 8.41 29.82 -30.83
C ARG A 605 7.96 28.68 -31.73
N ALA A 606 7.49 29.00 -32.93
CA ALA A 606 7.11 28.04 -33.94
C ALA A 606 7.96 28.23 -35.19
N ASP A 607 8.83 27.26 -35.46
CA ASP A 607 9.67 27.17 -36.66
C ASP A 607 8.98 26.22 -37.68
N GLU A 608 8.07 26.78 -38.49
CA GLU A 608 7.27 26.11 -39.50
C GLU A 608 8.07 25.87 -40.80
N THR A 609 8.24 24.61 -41.21
CA THR A 609 8.95 24.26 -42.46
C THR A 609 8.34 23.04 -43.13
N PRO A 610 8.22 22.98 -44.48
CA PRO A 610 8.17 24.06 -45.46
C PRO A 610 6.73 24.50 -45.81
N SER A 611 5.71 23.75 -45.39
CA SER A 611 4.29 24.06 -45.62
C SER A 611 3.62 24.59 -44.35
N SER A 612 2.62 25.45 -44.51
CA SER A 612 1.85 25.98 -43.38
C SER A 612 1.04 24.87 -42.70
N VAL A 613 1.07 24.83 -41.37
CA VAL A 613 0.29 23.87 -40.58
C VAL A 613 -1.18 24.27 -40.65
N SER A 614 -2.06 23.40 -41.13
CA SER A 614 -3.49 23.70 -41.28
C SER A 614 -4.22 23.69 -39.94
N ASN A 615 -3.78 22.84 -39.01
CA ASN A 615 -4.44 22.59 -37.73
C ASN A 615 -3.57 23.13 -36.58
N PHE A 616 -3.41 24.45 -36.50
CA PHE A 616 -2.60 25.09 -35.47
C PHE A 616 -3.44 26.08 -34.65
N TYR A 617 -3.70 25.73 -33.39
CA TYR A 617 -4.57 26.47 -32.49
C TYR A 617 -3.80 26.94 -31.26
N VAL A 618 -3.90 28.23 -30.94
CA VAL A 618 -3.30 28.87 -29.76
C VAL A 618 -4.38 29.71 -29.09
N ALA A 619 -5.02 29.17 -28.05
CA ALA A 619 -6.18 29.81 -27.44
C ALA A 619 -6.14 29.89 -25.93
N GLY A 620 -6.58 31.03 -25.37
CA GLY A 620 -6.73 31.17 -23.92
C GLY A 620 -5.42 31.05 -23.15
N ASN A 621 -4.25 31.30 -23.73
CA ASN A 621 -2.99 31.17 -23.01
C ASN A 621 -2.60 32.49 -22.33
N SER A 622 -1.92 32.40 -21.19
CA SER A 622 -1.24 33.52 -20.56
C SER A 622 0.26 33.40 -20.84
N VAL A 623 0.77 34.29 -21.68
CA VAL A 623 2.11 34.19 -22.28
C VAL A 623 2.97 35.34 -21.79
N TYR A 624 4.07 34.99 -21.15
CA TYR A 624 5.06 35.93 -20.65
C TYR A 624 6.39 35.75 -21.36
N ALA A 625 7.20 36.81 -21.42
CA ALA A 625 8.59 36.72 -21.79
C ALA A 625 9.38 37.89 -21.18
N ASN A 626 10.53 37.56 -20.60
CA ASN A 626 11.44 38.51 -20.01
C ASN A 626 12.87 37.97 -20.10
N GLY A 627 13.70 38.63 -20.90
CA GLY A 627 15.08 38.23 -21.20
C GLY A 627 15.95 39.46 -21.42
N GLY A 628 17.23 39.21 -21.68
CA GLY A 628 18.27 40.23 -21.72
C GLY A 628 18.32 41.02 -23.03
N SER A 629 18.35 40.34 -24.19
CA SER A 629 18.58 41.01 -25.49
C SER A 629 17.35 41.08 -26.37
N VAL A 630 16.58 39.99 -26.51
CA VAL A 630 15.41 39.92 -27.39
C VAL A 630 14.30 39.13 -26.72
N ASN A 631 13.12 39.75 -26.58
CA ASN A 631 11.99 39.15 -25.87
C ASN A 631 10.79 39.06 -26.81
N ASN A 632 10.31 37.85 -27.07
CA ASN A 632 9.12 37.60 -27.89
C ASN A 632 8.06 36.85 -27.10
N GLY A 633 6.81 37.29 -27.19
CA GLY A 633 5.67 36.54 -26.65
C GLY A 633 5.39 35.32 -27.52
N LEU A 634 4.83 35.56 -28.70
CA LEU A 634 4.58 34.56 -29.74
C LEU A 634 5.46 34.84 -30.95
N PHE A 635 6.27 33.87 -31.36
CA PHE A 635 7.17 34.00 -32.50
C PHE A 635 6.89 32.92 -33.53
N PHE A 636 6.32 33.30 -34.66
CA PHE A 636 6.06 32.44 -35.81
C PHE A 636 7.12 32.70 -36.87
N ASN A 637 7.92 31.68 -37.15
CA ASN A 637 9.02 31.73 -38.09
C ASN A 637 8.87 30.58 -39.07
N GLY A 638 8.97 30.86 -40.37
CA GLY A 638 8.81 29.80 -41.36
C GLY A 638 8.89 30.34 -42.77
N ALA A 639 9.28 29.46 -43.69
CA ALA A 639 9.30 29.80 -45.12
C ALA A 639 7.89 29.99 -45.69
N SER A 640 6.88 29.34 -45.09
CA SER A 640 5.47 29.48 -45.45
C SER A 640 4.75 30.44 -44.51
N ALA A 641 3.64 31.00 -45.01
CA ALA A 641 2.73 31.84 -44.26
C ALA A 641 1.93 31.01 -43.23
N SER A 642 2.09 31.26 -41.93
CA SER A 642 1.39 30.52 -40.87
C SER A 642 -0.14 30.60 -41.00
N ASN A 643 -0.86 29.51 -40.68
CA ASN A 643 -2.33 29.47 -40.56
C ASN A 643 -2.82 29.47 -39.10
N ALA A 644 -1.96 29.83 -38.14
CA ALA A 644 -2.29 29.75 -36.72
C ALA A 644 -3.60 30.49 -36.38
N GLN A 645 -4.43 29.84 -35.57
CA GLN A 645 -5.65 30.37 -34.99
C GLN A 645 -5.33 30.86 -33.58
N VAL A 646 -5.11 32.17 -33.42
CA VAL A 646 -4.64 32.79 -32.17
C VAL A 646 -5.78 33.59 -31.53
N LEU A 647 -6.35 33.05 -30.45
CA LEU A 647 -7.61 33.52 -29.87
C LEU A 647 -7.52 33.74 -28.36
N ASN A 648 -8.05 34.85 -27.85
CA ASN A 648 -8.28 35.06 -26.40
C ASN A 648 -7.03 34.87 -25.53
N ASN A 649 -5.83 35.11 -26.06
CA ASN A 649 -4.58 35.00 -25.30
C ASN A 649 -4.26 36.32 -24.60
N LEU A 650 -3.68 36.21 -23.40
CA LEU A 650 -3.04 37.31 -22.70
C LEU A 650 -1.54 37.26 -23.00
N VAL A 651 -1.00 38.24 -23.71
CA VAL A 651 0.42 38.29 -24.06
C VAL A 651 1.06 39.51 -23.42
N LYS A 652 2.01 39.29 -22.52
CA LYS A 652 2.74 40.36 -21.84
C LYS A 652 4.24 40.14 -21.92
N VAL A 653 4.96 41.09 -22.51
CA VAL A 653 6.41 40.99 -22.70
C VAL A 653 7.11 42.22 -22.12
N GLN A 654 8.14 41.98 -21.31
CA GLN A 654 8.89 43.01 -20.61
C GLN A 654 10.30 43.18 -21.21
N GLY A 655 10.99 44.28 -20.88
CA GLY A 655 12.34 44.60 -21.35
C GLY A 655 12.38 45.61 -22.50
N SER A 656 13.60 46.00 -22.91
CA SER A 656 13.85 47.11 -23.86
C SER A 656 13.73 46.74 -25.35
N ASN A 657 13.71 45.44 -25.68
CA ASN A 657 13.54 44.91 -27.05
C ASN A 657 12.43 43.85 -27.07
N ASN A 658 11.24 44.24 -26.63
CA ASN A 658 10.08 43.37 -26.53
C ASN A 658 9.20 43.44 -27.80
N THR A 659 8.80 42.26 -28.28
CA THR A 659 7.77 42.12 -29.30
C THR A 659 6.72 41.13 -28.84
N CYS A 660 5.44 41.51 -28.82
CA CYS A 660 4.40 40.62 -28.31
C CYS A 660 4.13 39.48 -29.29
N VAL A 661 3.99 39.80 -30.57
CA VAL A 661 3.77 38.82 -31.63
C VAL A 661 4.65 39.13 -32.83
N THR A 662 5.38 38.13 -33.30
CA THR A 662 6.23 38.25 -34.49
C THR A 662 5.84 37.19 -35.50
N TYR A 663 5.57 37.63 -36.72
CA TYR A 663 5.42 36.80 -37.91
C TYR A 663 6.60 37.09 -38.84
N ALA A 664 7.56 36.17 -38.94
CA ALA A 664 8.74 36.34 -39.80
C ALA A 664 8.33 36.52 -41.27
N THR A 665 7.27 35.82 -41.68
CA THR A 665 6.60 35.94 -42.98
C THR A 665 5.16 36.39 -42.77
N THR A 666 4.58 37.08 -43.76
CA THR A 666 3.17 37.48 -43.69
C THR A 666 2.28 36.24 -43.51
N PRO A 667 1.38 36.19 -42.50
CA PRO A 667 0.52 35.03 -42.27
C PRO A 667 -0.48 34.84 -43.40
N SER A 668 -0.98 33.61 -43.56
CA SER A 668 -1.81 33.22 -44.70
C SER A 668 -3.19 33.88 -44.65
N GLY A 669 -3.99 33.78 -45.71
CA GLY A 669 -5.39 34.24 -45.69
C GLY A 669 -6.27 33.57 -44.61
N SER A 670 -5.87 32.40 -44.11
CA SER A 670 -6.64 31.60 -43.16
C SER A 670 -6.26 31.83 -41.69
N ALA A 671 -5.17 32.54 -41.40
CA ALA A 671 -4.76 32.81 -40.03
C ALA A 671 -5.72 33.80 -39.34
N ILE A 672 -6.01 33.54 -38.06
CA ILE A 672 -6.89 34.36 -37.23
C ILE A 672 -6.11 34.87 -36.02
N PHE A 673 -6.32 36.13 -35.67
CA PHE A 673 -5.68 36.79 -34.54
C PHE A 673 -6.69 37.73 -33.85
N ARG A 674 -7.52 37.21 -32.93
CA ARG A 674 -8.67 37.95 -32.36
C ARG A 674 -8.84 37.72 -30.86
N GLY A 675 -9.44 38.68 -30.17
CA GLY A 675 -9.74 38.55 -28.73
C GLY A 675 -8.51 38.58 -27.82
N ASN A 676 -7.31 38.81 -28.34
CA ASN A 676 -6.08 38.77 -27.56
C ASN A 676 -5.83 40.11 -26.86
N ASN A 677 -5.33 40.07 -25.62
CA ASN A 677 -4.83 41.26 -24.94
C ASN A 677 -3.30 41.33 -25.04
N ILE A 678 -2.76 42.45 -25.54
CA ILE A 678 -1.37 42.57 -25.98
C ILE A 678 -0.67 43.73 -25.25
N ASP A 679 0.08 43.40 -24.20
CA ASP A 679 0.84 44.35 -23.39
C ASP A 679 2.35 44.26 -23.65
N CYS A 680 2.82 45.15 -24.51
CA CYS A 680 4.24 45.37 -24.81
C CYS A 680 4.57 46.85 -24.64
N THR A 681 4.47 47.36 -23.40
CA THR A 681 4.48 48.81 -23.08
C THR A 681 5.72 49.57 -23.58
N ALA A 682 6.86 48.88 -23.75
CA ALA A 682 8.14 49.45 -24.20
C ALA A 682 8.55 49.07 -25.65
N GLY A 683 7.72 48.35 -26.41
CA GLY A 683 8.15 47.82 -27.71
C GLY A 683 7.04 47.52 -28.71
N THR A 684 7.29 46.55 -29.58
CA THR A 684 6.47 46.27 -30.76
C THR A 684 5.28 45.40 -30.39
N LYS A 685 4.05 45.83 -30.71
CA LYS A 685 2.86 44.97 -30.50
C LYS A 685 2.88 43.79 -31.45
N LEU A 686 3.07 44.10 -32.73
CA LEU A 686 3.10 43.10 -33.76
C LEU A 686 4.18 43.42 -34.79
N MET A 687 4.96 42.42 -35.17
CA MET A 687 5.88 42.49 -36.29
C MET A 687 5.44 41.51 -37.38
N SER A 688 5.40 41.95 -38.64
CA SER A 688 5.19 41.05 -39.77
C SER A 688 6.09 41.38 -40.94
N ASN A 689 6.82 40.38 -41.47
CA ASN A 689 7.77 40.54 -42.57
C ASN A 689 8.74 41.72 -42.33
N SER A 690 9.29 41.80 -41.12
CA SER A 690 10.15 42.89 -40.63
C SER A 690 9.50 44.29 -40.55
N VAL A 691 8.20 44.41 -40.79
CA VAL A 691 7.43 45.65 -40.58
C VAL A 691 6.89 45.69 -39.16
N ASN A 692 7.15 46.78 -38.45
CA ASN A 692 6.65 47.03 -37.10
C ASN A 692 5.26 47.67 -37.12
N PHE A 693 4.34 47.09 -36.38
CA PHE A 693 3.00 47.63 -36.11
C PHE A 693 2.85 47.90 -34.62
N PRO A 694 3.24 49.10 -34.14
CA PRO A 694 3.18 49.44 -32.72
C PRO A 694 1.78 49.90 -32.28
N TYR A 695 0.88 50.22 -33.21
CA TYR A 695 -0.45 50.77 -32.90
C TYR A 695 -1.57 49.78 -33.26
N TYR A 696 -2.50 49.58 -32.31
CA TYR A 696 -3.75 48.86 -32.55
C TYR A 696 -4.88 49.88 -32.69
N CYS A 697 -5.64 49.76 -33.78
CA CYS A 697 -6.61 50.75 -34.22
C CYS A 697 -8.04 50.42 -33.76
N PRO A 698 -8.91 51.43 -33.56
CA PRO A 698 -10.32 51.21 -33.22
C PRO A 698 -11.11 50.41 -34.28
N ASN A 699 -10.66 50.44 -35.54
CA ASN A 699 -11.23 49.63 -36.62
C ASN A 699 -10.80 48.15 -36.57
N GLY A 700 -10.05 47.72 -35.55
CA GLY A 700 -9.60 46.34 -35.39
C GLY A 700 -8.41 45.95 -36.26
N THR A 701 -7.60 46.90 -36.72
CA THR A 701 -6.40 46.65 -37.53
C THR A 701 -5.13 47.08 -36.79
N PHE A 702 -3.97 46.55 -37.20
CA PHE A 702 -2.67 46.99 -36.70
C PHE A 702 -2.01 47.95 -37.70
N ASN A 703 -1.50 49.10 -37.24
CA ASN A 703 -0.93 50.15 -38.09
C ASN A 703 0.52 50.47 -37.72
N SER A 704 1.33 50.75 -38.75
CA SER A 704 2.77 51.04 -38.62
C SER A 704 3.10 52.52 -38.43
N PHE A 705 2.18 53.44 -38.75
CA PHE A 705 2.46 54.88 -38.84
C PHE A 705 1.75 55.74 -37.81
N SER A 706 0.46 55.49 -37.55
CA SER A 706 -0.29 56.35 -36.62
C SER A 706 -1.41 55.64 -35.86
N THR A 707 -1.70 56.17 -34.67
CA THR A 707 -2.84 55.80 -33.83
C THR A 707 -4.20 56.22 -34.42
N LEU A 708 -4.20 57.14 -35.38
CA LEU A 708 -5.40 57.61 -36.08
C LEU A 708 -5.79 56.70 -37.26
N CYS A 709 -4.87 55.84 -37.71
CA CYS A 709 -5.14 54.78 -38.68
C CYS A 709 -5.69 55.26 -40.03
N LEU A 710 -5.27 56.46 -40.44
CA LEU A 710 -5.74 57.17 -41.64
C LEU A 710 -5.07 56.69 -42.95
N LEU A 711 -4.05 55.82 -42.87
CA LEU A 711 -3.28 55.34 -44.02
C LEU A 711 -3.41 53.81 -44.18
N ALA A 712 -3.49 53.34 -45.43
CA ALA A 712 -3.81 51.97 -45.85
C ALA A 712 -2.74 50.88 -45.56
N ASN A 713 -1.81 51.11 -44.63
CA ASN A 713 -0.81 50.12 -44.25
C ASN A 713 -1.25 49.35 -42.99
N ALA A 714 -2.36 48.62 -43.12
CA ALA A 714 -2.97 47.84 -42.06
C ALA A 714 -2.56 46.36 -42.15
N PHE A 715 -2.14 45.78 -41.03
CA PHE A 715 -1.89 44.34 -40.90
C PHE A 715 -3.13 43.64 -40.32
N LEU A 716 -3.58 42.61 -41.05
CA LEU A 716 -4.84 41.87 -40.88
C LEU A 716 -6.08 42.76 -41.03
N ASP A 717 -7.10 42.25 -41.74
CA ASP A 717 -8.37 42.93 -41.91
C ASP A 717 -9.26 42.81 -40.66
N THR A 718 -10.39 43.52 -40.64
CA THR A 718 -11.33 43.53 -39.51
C THR A 718 -11.90 42.15 -39.18
N THR A 719 -12.01 41.25 -40.17
CA THR A 719 -12.49 39.88 -40.02
C THR A 719 -11.48 38.96 -39.31
N ARG A 720 -10.18 39.23 -39.48
CA ARG A 720 -9.08 38.39 -39.01
C ARG A 720 -8.30 38.96 -37.82
N GLY A 721 -8.29 40.29 -37.66
CA GLY A 721 -7.56 41.04 -36.63
C GLY A 721 -8.44 41.79 -35.64
N GLY A 722 -9.77 41.74 -35.80
CA GLY A 722 -10.69 42.53 -34.98
C GLY A 722 -10.81 42.09 -33.52
N GLN A 723 -11.17 43.04 -32.65
CA GLN A 723 -11.50 42.82 -31.23
C GLN A 723 -10.33 42.30 -30.38
N ASN A 724 -9.10 42.74 -30.66
CA ASN A 724 -7.99 42.63 -29.72
C ASN A 724 -8.00 43.80 -28.71
N PHE A 725 -7.22 43.66 -27.64
CA PHE A 725 -7.14 44.60 -26.52
C PHE A 725 -5.69 45.01 -26.25
N ASN A 726 -5.53 46.16 -25.59
CA ASN A 726 -4.24 46.71 -25.21
C ASN A 726 -4.29 47.30 -23.78
N ASP A 727 -4.97 46.57 -22.90
CA ASP A 727 -5.10 46.96 -21.51
C ASP A 727 -3.92 46.38 -20.72
N ILE A 728 -3.41 47.13 -19.76
CA ILE A 728 -2.27 46.69 -18.92
C ILE A 728 -2.83 45.83 -17.78
N PRO A 729 -2.58 44.51 -17.77
CA PRO A 729 -3.08 43.65 -16.70
C PRO A 729 -2.34 43.94 -15.38
N SER A 730 -3.12 44.15 -14.32
CA SER A 730 -2.66 44.03 -12.94
C SER A 730 -2.68 42.55 -12.55
N PHE A 731 -1.63 42.06 -11.89
CA PHE A 731 -1.58 40.69 -11.37
C PHE A 731 -1.46 40.69 -9.86
N THR A 732 -2.01 39.67 -9.21
CA THR A 732 -1.76 39.44 -7.79
C THR A 732 -0.27 39.13 -7.56
N SER A 733 0.22 39.47 -6.36
CA SER A 733 1.57 39.06 -5.96
C SER A 733 1.64 37.53 -5.91
N PRO A 734 2.73 36.89 -6.41
CA PRO A 734 2.94 35.45 -6.25
C PRO A 734 2.82 35.03 -4.78
N PRO A 735 2.16 33.89 -4.48
CA PRO A 735 2.26 33.26 -3.18
C PRO A 735 3.72 32.82 -2.94
N PRO A 736 4.33 33.13 -1.78
CA PRO A 736 5.75 32.83 -1.51
C PRO A 736 6.12 31.35 -1.65
N LEU A 737 5.19 30.44 -1.33
CA LEU A 737 5.41 28.99 -1.35
C LEU A 737 5.01 28.31 -2.66
N LYS A 738 4.27 29.02 -3.52
CA LYS A 738 3.77 28.48 -4.79
C LYS A 738 3.87 29.56 -5.88
N PRO A 739 5.09 30.00 -6.24
CA PRO A 739 5.28 31.06 -7.23
C PRO A 739 4.72 30.70 -8.61
N TRP A 740 4.45 29.42 -8.90
CA TRP A 740 3.74 28.97 -10.11
C TRP A 740 2.22 29.21 -10.09
N LEU A 741 1.66 29.64 -8.95
CA LEU A 741 0.27 30.13 -8.81
C LEU A 741 0.16 31.65 -8.98
N SER A 742 1.25 32.30 -9.37
CA SER A 742 1.19 33.68 -9.84
C SER A 742 0.37 33.81 -11.12
N PHE A 743 -0.01 35.04 -11.44
CA PHE A 743 -0.62 35.44 -12.71
C PHE A 743 -2.12 35.29 -12.86
N SER A 744 -2.85 35.12 -11.76
CA SER A 744 -4.24 35.58 -11.72
C SER A 744 -4.24 37.11 -11.80
N PRO A 745 -5.03 37.72 -12.70
CA PRO A 745 -5.28 39.15 -12.65
C PRO A 745 -5.73 39.57 -11.24
N ALA A 746 -5.32 40.76 -10.79
CA ALA A 746 -5.75 41.26 -9.49
C ALA A 746 -7.24 41.64 -9.52
N ASN A 747 -7.95 41.40 -8.42
CA ASN A 747 -9.35 41.81 -8.26
C ASN A 747 -9.51 43.32 -8.48
N GLY A 748 -10.48 43.75 -9.30
CA GLY A 748 -10.65 45.14 -9.73
C GLY A 748 -9.80 45.54 -10.94
N GLY A 749 -9.44 44.58 -11.80
CA GLY A 749 -8.74 44.81 -13.06
C GLY A 749 -9.67 45.38 -14.15
N THR A 750 -9.14 45.71 -15.33
CA THR A 750 -9.98 46.16 -16.46
C THR A 750 -10.87 45.02 -16.95
N CYS A 751 -12.20 45.21 -16.98
CA CYS A 751 -13.16 44.18 -17.40
C CYS A 751 -12.95 43.65 -18.82
N ASN A 752 -12.31 44.42 -19.70
CA ASN A 752 -11.90 43.94 -21.03
C ASN A 752 -10.88 42.79 -20.97
N ILE A 753 -9.98 42.78 -19.97
CA ILE A 753 -9.01 41.69 -19.79
C ILE A 753 -9.71 40.48 -19.16
N ALA A 754 -10.65 40.71 -18.24
CA ALA A 754 -11.38 39.64 -17.58
C ALA A 754 -12.40 38.95 -18.51
N PHE A 755 -13.14 39.71 -19.34
CA PHE A 755 -14.27 39.20 -20.15
C PHE A 755 -14.34 39.80 -21.59
N GLY A 756 -13.22 40.18 -22.19
CA GLY A 756 -13.17 40.72 -23.57
C GLY A 756 -13.13 39.67 -24.69
N GLY A 757 -13.05 38.37 -24.38
CA GLY A 757 -12.80 37.33 -25.37
C GLY A 757 -13.88 37.18 -26.44
N VAL A 758 -13.48 36.66 -27.60
CA VAL A 758 -14.36 36.33 -28.73
C VAL A 758 -14.85 34.88 -28.67
N GLU A 759 -15.96 34.59 -29.35
CA GLU A 759 -16.47 33.22 -29.49
C GLU A 759 -15.50 32.33 -30.27
N THR A 760 -15.26 31.13 -29.77
CA THR A 760 -14.23 30.21 -30.26
C THR A 760 -14.78 29.05 -31.08
N SER A 761 -16.09 28.76 -31.01
CA SER A 761 -16.70 27.57 -31.62
C SER A 761 -16.43 27.44 -33.11
N SER A 762 -16.45 28.55 -33.86
CA SER A 762 -16.18 28.54 -35.31
C SER A 762 -14.70 28.41 -35.68
N TYR A 763 -13.79 28.51 -34.71
CA TYR A 763 -12.34 28.56 -34.95
C TYR A 763 -11.59 27.40 -34.32
N LEU A 764 -12.01 26.90 -33.15
CA LEU A 764 -11.34 25.81 -32.43
C LEU A 764 -11.90 24.43 -32.75
N SER A 765 -13.03 24.34 -33.44
CA SER A 765 -13.65 23.06 -33.85
C SER A 765 -13.79 22.07 -32.68
N THR A 766 -13.16 20.90 -32.75
CA THR A 766 -13.19 19.85 -31.71
C THR A 766 -12.53 20.26 -30.39
N PHE A 767 -11.75 21.34 -30.36
CA PHE A 767 -11.05 21.81 -29.15
C PHE A 767 -11.82 22.87 -28.37
N ASP A 768 -12.97 23.32 -28.87
CA ASP A 768 -13.78 24.34 -28.22
C ASP A 768 -14.25 23.91 -26.82
N THR A 769 -14.64 22.65 -26.66
CA THR A 769 -15.05 22.08 -25.36
C THR A 769 -13.92 22.07 -24.33
N ILE A 770 -12.68 21.90 -24.79
CA ILE A 770 -11.49 21.92 -23.96
C ILE A 770 -11.14 23.37 -23.57
N TYR A 771 -11.23 24.31 -24.50
CA TYR A 771 -11.03 25.74 -24.22
C TYR A 771 -12.04 26.25 -23.19
N LYS A 772 -13.30 25.85 -23.30
CA LYS A 772 -14.38 26.21 -22.37
C LYS A 772 -14.25 25.56 -20.99
N GLN A 773 -13.21 24.76 -20.74
CA GLN A 773 -12.86 24.24 -19.42
C GLN A 773 -11.58 24.89 -18.92
N ASP A 774 -11.71 25.65 -17.84
CA ASP A 774 -10.62 26.44 -17.30
C ASP A 774 -9.58 25.64 -16.50
N ALA A 775 -8.39 26.21 -16.36
CA ALA A 775 -7.24 25.65 -15.63
C ALA A 775 -7.29 25.98 -14.13
N VAL A 776 -8.36 25.59 -13.42
CA VAL A 776 -8.43 25.78 -11.96
C VAL A 776 -7.72 24.65 -11.22
N ILE A 777 -7.09 24.96 -10.08
CA ILE A 777 -6.43 23.98 -9.22
C ILE A 777 -7.49 23.08 -8.58
N GLY A 778 -7.49 21.79 -8.92
CA GLY A 778 -8.40 20.78 -8.36
C GLY A 778 -9.33 20.18 -9.41
N SER A 779 -10.31 20.96 -9.88
CA SER A 779 -11.28 20.54 -10.90
C SER A 779 -11.50 21.63 -11.94
N SER A 780 -11.61 21.26 -13.21
CA SER A 780 -11.93 22.21 -14.28
C SER A 780 -13.28 22.88 -14.06
N VAL A 781 -13.31 24.21 -14.17
CA VAL A 781 -14.54 25.02 -14.13
C VAL A 781 -14.93 25.37 -15.55
N SER A 782 -16.22 25.38 -15.85
CA SER A 782 -16.71 25.80 -17.17
C SER A 782 -16.62 27.31 -17.29
N ARG A 783 -15.91 27.79 -18.32
CA ARG A 783 -15.83 29.21 -18.64
C ARG A 783 -17.22 29.78 -18.90
N THR A 784 -17.56 30.81 -18.15
CA THR A 784 -18.81 31.55 -18.29
C THR A 784 -18.73 32.55 -19.44
N THR A 785 -19.88 32.81 -20.06
CA THR A 785 -20.05 33.83 -21.12
C THR A 785 -20.78 35.08 -20.60
N SER A 786 -21.18 35.08 -19.33
CA SER A 786 -22.00 36.13 -18.74
C SER A 786 -21.18 36.98 -17.78
N SER A 787 -20.88 38.20 -18.23
CA SER A 787 -20.45 39.30 -17.37
C SER A 787 -21.60 40.30 -17.24
N GLY A 788 -21.79 40.88 -16.07
CA GLY A 788 -22.71 41.99 -15.93
C GLY A 788 -22.15 43.30 -16.50
N GLY A 789 -22.97 43.99 -17.30
CA GLY A 789 -22.94 45.44 -17.52
C GLY A 789 -21.78 46.12 -18.26
N THR A 790 -20.54 45.60 -18.26
CA THR A 790 -19.34 46.41 -18.64
C THR A 790 -18.36 45.77 -19.63
N THR A 791 -18.71 44.66 -20.29
CA THR A 791 -17.84 44.11 -21.34
C THR A 791 -17.70 45.02 -22.56
N PRO A 792 -16.52 45.03 -23.21
CA PRO A 792 -16.31 45.85 -24.38
C PRO A 792 -17.26 45.46 -25.52
N SER A 793 -17.73 46.47 -26.26
CA SER A 793 -18.70 46.27 -27.34
C SER A 793 -18.18 45.28 -28.39
N GLY A 794 -18.98 44.26 -28.70
CA GLY A 794 -18.64 43.19 -29.64
C GLY A 794 -17.88 42.01 -29.03
N SER A 795 -17.52 42.05 -27.74
CA SER A 795 -17.03 40.88 -26.99
C SER A 795 -18.12 39.81 -26.88
N ALA A 796 -17.72 38.54 -26.85
CA ALA A 796 -18.59 37.41 -26.54
C ALA A 796 -18.59 37.06 -25.04
N GLY A 797 -17.88 37.83 -24.20
CA GLY A 797 -17.87 37.68 -22.75
C GLY A 797 -17.02 36.51 -22.25
N TYR A 798 -16.13 35.94 -23.07
CA TYR A 798 -15.22 34.89 -22.62
C TYR A 798 -14.00 35.47 -21.89
N SER A 799 -13.46 34.69 -20.95
CA SER A 799 -12.22 35.06 -20.27
C SER A 799 -10.99 35.02 -21.19
N ILE A 800 -10.11 36.01 -21.04
CA ILE A 800 -8.84 36.12 -21.78
C ILE A 800 -7.71 35.58 -20.90
N GLY A 801 -6.86 34.74 -21.49
CA GLY A 801 -5.76 34.08 -20.76
C GLY A 801 -6.17 32.75 -20.13
N ALA A 802 -5.23 32.15 -19.39
CA ALA A 802 -5.27 30.75 -18.95
C ALA A 802 -6.22 30.46 -17.79
N PHE A 803 -6.75 31.49 -17.14
CA PHE A 803 -7.62 31.38 -15.97
C PHE A 803 -8.91 32.15 -16.19
N GLU A 804 -10.00 31.59 -15.71
CA GLU A 804 -11.27 32.26 -15.49
C GLU A 804 -11.15 33.13 -14.23
N LEU A 805 -11.77 34.30 -14.29
CA LEU A 805 -11.70 35.27 -13.22
C LEU A 805 -13.09 35.85 -12.99
N ASP A 806 -13.68 35.48 -11.86
CA ASP A 806 -14.92 36.09 -11.37
C ASP A 806 -14.57 37.43 -10.71
N ASP A 807 -14.50 38.51 -11.48
CA ASP A 807 -14.33 39.86 -10.93
C ASP A 807 -15.69 40.40 -10.47
N ALA A 808 -15.84 40.64 -9.16
CA ALA A 808 -17.04 41.25 -8.61
C ALA A 808 -17.28 42.69 -9.10
N GLY A 809 -16.24 43.36 -9.61
CA GLY A 809 -16.33 44.66 -10.29
C GLY A 809 -16.76 44.60 -11.75
N CYS A 810 -16.88 43.39 -12.32
CA CYS A 810 -17.42 43.14 -13.67
C CYS A 810 -18.78 42.40 -13.66
N LEU A 811 -19.46 42.42 -12.50
CA LEU A 811 -20.83 41.94 -12.27
C LEU A 811 -21.90 43.03 -12.43
#